data_AF-A0A2U2XF18-F1
#
_entry.id   AF-A0A2U2XF18-F1
#
_cell.length_a   1.000
_cell.length_b   1.000
_cell.length_c   1.000
_cell.angle_alpha   90.00
_cell.angle_beta   90.00
_cell.angle_gamma   90.00
#
_symmetry.space_group_name_H-M   'P 1'
#
loop_
_entity.id
_entity.type
_entity.pdbx_description
1 polymer ?
#
loop_
_entity_poly.entity_id
_entity_poly.type
_entity_poly.pdbx_seq_one_letter_code
_entity_poly.pdbx_strand_id
1 'polypeptide(L)'
;MKNKIMLFGALFSMTTLFGQTDIDDARNFPVGATVTIKGVAADGGELGPIRYIQDQTGGLPIYGGSFTNGVNRGDSVTVTGTIKDFSGLLEIDPITSLTPHGPGTQVAPWNINIVDLGNTYEGRLVRIDNVTFPDAGSSFANSTNYNFTDGANTGTIRINSGTAMAGQTIPGGAQSVVGLLSEYNGLFQLLPRDINDIFGYTAPDKKIEVSVNGTPVLNGATIQIGTTASTPIAVSNIGVNNLTVSAINFSGNASADFSTTVTTGAIAGAGMTTGSIDFSATANGSRISTLSIASDDPNTPVFTLSLYGIGNDNLATEPTNGASALMFSNVEAYTMNVGYTASADAEGYLVVWKTGSAPTGVPADGTAYQRGDVIGDSKVTYVGNSLTFTPRGIRADMDYHYTVYAMNGFGNFVNYNQTDVASGNQMSTGSQIGNYYGSLNTGTPTLVEDLTALINAHDYSSYFLYKTLLMDGFEAMDTLGGDSYVTCVYSGERKVYTGSFDWTATGYSREHTYAHSWMPTYPANGQPEELEYADYHNLYPTNLNQANTPRSNLPFGEIVGTPAFEYLEGARGQDASGALVYEPKDDQKGNLARSIFYMATAYNGANGTGDNWSIPSNQDQAVLKNWHFNDLPDSYEIARHELIYSIQNNRNPYIDSVDFACYVDFYNMDYIADGCELGLSTDFIENNLSVFPNPSNEIVYVQLNGVEITSIDVMDMTGRKVGTFSSSTQFVEVDVTNFNSGTYLLNINTEKGNLVERIIVQ
;
A
#
# COMPACT_ATOMS: atom_id res chain seq x y z
N MET A 1 2.95 18.48 59.32
CA MET A 1 2.52 17.14 58.82
C MET A 1 1.94 17.34 57.43
N LYS A 2 2.16 16.37 56.54
CA LYS A 2 2.24 16.49 55.08
C LYS A 2 0.94 17.01 54.42
N ASN A 3 1.07 18.10 53.66
CA ASN A 3 0.14 18.49 52.62
C ASN A 3 0.29 17.53 51.43
N LYS A 4 -0.78 16.85 51.03
CA LYS A 4 -0.90 16.22 49.71
C LYS A 4 -1.98 16.96 48.94
N ILE A 5 -1.55 17.85 48.06
CA ILE A 5 -2.36 18.42 46.98
C ILE A 5 -2.40 17.34 45.90
N MET A 6 -3.60 16.84 45.58
CA MET A 6 -3.83 16.04 44.38
C MET A 6 -3.66 16.97 43.18
N LEU A 7 -2.64 16.72 42.36
CA LEU A 7 -2.50 17.30 41.04
C LEU A 7 -3.42 16.50 40.09
N PHE A 8 -4.54 17.09 39.69
CA PHE A 8 -5.23 16.64 38.48
C PHE A 8 -4.36 17.07 37.30
N GLY A 9 -3.62 16.12 36.71
CA GLY A 9 -2.98 16.31 35.42
C GLY A 9 -4.05 16.37 34.35
N ALA A 10 -4.42 17.57 33.93
CA ALA A 10 -5.16 17.77 32.70
C ALA A 10 -4.25 17.35 31.54
N LEU A 11 -4.50 16.16 31.01
CA LEU A 11 -3.92 15.69 29.75
C LEU A 11 -4.51 16.58 28.64
N PHE A 12 -3.87 17.71 28.35
CA PHE A 12 -4.14 18.48 27.15
C PHE A 12 -3.57 17.67 25.97
N SER A 13 -4.41 16.80 25.41
CA SER A 13 -4.23 16.31 24.05
C SER A 13 -4.40 17.52 23.13
N MET A 14 -3.29 18.15 22.74
CA MET A 14 -3.27 19.04 21.59
C MET A 14 -3.29 18.16 20.35
N THR A 15 -4.48 17.81 19.87
CA THR A 15 -4.67 17.36 18.50
C THR A 15 -4.62 18.60 17.60
N THR A 16 -3.42 18.99 17.19
CA THR A 16 -3.28 19.84 16.00
C THR A 16 -3.62 18.97 14.80
N LEU A 17 -4.88 19.03 14.35
CA LEU A 17 -5.26 18.61 13.00
C LEU A 17 -4.51 19.51 12.01
N PHE A 18 -3.44 18.99 11.40
CA PHE A 18 -2.81 19.62 10.25
C PHE A 18 -3.71 19.35 9.03
N GLY A 19 -4.31 20.40 8.47
CA GLY A 19 -4.95 20.31 7.16
C GLY A 19 -3.89 20.21 6.07
N GLN A 20 -4.11 19.36 5.08
CA GLN A 20 -3.29 19.29 3.87
C GLN A 20 -3.43 20.59 3.07
N THR A 21 -2.35 21.04 2.43
CA THR A 21 -2.25 22.43 1.95
C THR A 21 -2.71 22.61 0.50
N ASP A 22 -2.69 21.55 -0.33
CA ASP A 22 -3.25 21.56 -1.68
C ASP A 22 -3.77 20.17 -2.13
N ILE A 23 -4.62 20.17 -3.16
CA ILE A 23 -5.29 18.95 -3.65
C ILE A 23 -4.39 18.07 -4.51
N ASP A 24 -3.43 18.64 -5.24
CA ASP A 24 -2.53 17.85 -6.09
C ASP A 24 -1.63 16.93 -5.25
N ASP A 25 -1.19 17.37 -4.07
CA ASP A 25 -0.49 16.54 -3.09
C ASP A 25 -1.32 15.34 -2.62
N ALA A 26 -2.60 15.57 -2.32
CA ALA A 26 -3.49 14.50 -1.85
C ALA A 26 -3.65 13.39 -2.88
N ARG A 27 -3.56 13.70 -4.17
CA ARG A 27 -3.61 12.72 -5.26
C ARG A 27 -2.38 11.79 -5.29
N ASN A 28 -1.28 12.19 -4.67
CA ASN A 28 -0.05 11.38 -4.60
C ASN A 28 -0.04 10.36 -3.45
N PHE A 29 -1.05 10.39 -2.58
CA PHE A 29 -1.20 9.39 -1.52
C PHE A 29 -1.67 8.05 -2.08
N PRO A 30 -1.19 6.92 -1.54
CA PRO A 30 -1.66 5.62 -1.98
C PRO A 30 -3.14 5.44 -1.66
N VAL A 31 -3.83 4.68 -2.51
CA VAL A 31 -5.17 4.16 -2.21
C VAL A 31 -5.16 3.47 -0.84
N GLY A 32 -6.16 3.77 -0.01
CA GLY A 32 -6.26 3.35 1.39
C GLY A 32 -5.73 4.37 2.41
N ALA A 33 -4.96 5.38 1.99
CA ALA A 33 -4.49 6.43 2.90
C ALA A 33 -5.60 7.41 3.27
N THR A 34 -5.65 7.85 4.53
CA THR A 34 -6.52 8.97 4.94
C THR A 34 -5.87 10.31 4.59
N VAL A 35 -6.60 11.15 3.85
CA VAL A 35 -6.19 12.50 3.44
C VAL A 35 -7.16 13.55 3.98
N THR A 36 -6.73 14.81 4.04
CA THR A 36 -7.61 15.94 4.41
C THR A 36 -7.45 17.11 3.46
N ILE A 37 -8.36 17.25 2.49
CA ILE A 37 -8.28 18.31 1.47
C ILE A 37 -9.15 19.53 1.82
N LYS A 38 -8.82 20.69 1.25
CA LYS A 38 -9.69 21.88 1.24
C LYS A 38 -9.82 22.41 -0.18
N GLY A 39 -11.04 22.61 -0.66
CA GLY A 39 -11.29 23.16 -1.99
C GLY A 39 -12.70 23.70 -2.16
N VAL A 40 -13.08 23.93 -3.41
CA VAL A 40 -14.39 24.42 -3.83
C VAL A 40 -15.08 23.39 -4.70
N ALA A 41 -16.35 23.08 -4.41
CA ALA A 41 -17.15 22.15 -5.19
C ALA A 41 -17.46 22.70 -6.58
N ALA A 42 -17.12 21.94 -7.62
CA ALA A 42 -17.31 22.30 -9.01
C ALA A 42 -18.71 21.92 -9.55
N ASP A 43 -19.38 21.00 -8.87
CA ASP A 43 -20.73 20.48 -9.11
C ASP A 43 -21.59 20.51 -7.83
N GLY A 44 -22.89 20.32 -8.02
CA GLY A 44 -23.86 20.01 -6.98
C GLY A 44 -24.42 18.60 -7.14
N GLY A 45 -25.73 18.42 -6.87
CA GLY A 45 -26.40 17.13 -6.94
C GLY A 45 -26.66 16.58 -8.35
N GLU A 46 -26.39 17.36 -9.40
CA GLU A 46 -26.67 17.01 -10.79
C GLU A 46 -25.90 15.79 -11.31
N LEU A 47 -24.71 15.52 -10.75
CA LEU A 47 -23.91 14.34 -11.09
C LEU A 47 -24.18 13.15 -10.14
N GLY A 48 -25.13 13.29 -9.23
CA GLY A 48 -25.51 12.28 -8.24
C GLY A 48 -24.83 12.52 -6.88
N PRO A 49 -24.38 11.46 -6.19
CA PRO A 49 -23.83 11.55 -4.83
C PRO A 49 -22.37 12.04 -4.75
N ILE A 50 -21.66 12.07 -5.87
CA ILE A 50 -20.27 12.53 -5.97
C ILE A 50 -20.18 14.07 -5.95
N ARG A 51 -19.10 14.62 -5.40
CA ARG A 51 -18.74 16.04 -5.55
C ARG A 51 -17.29 16.17 -5.97
N TYR A 52 -17.03 16.97 -6.99
CA TYR A 52 -15.69 17.28 -7.46
C TYR A 52 -15.17 18.50 -6.72
N ILE A 53 -14.22 18.27 -5.80
CA ILE A 53 -13.59 19.34 -5.03
C ILE A 53 -12.29 19.73 -5.73
N GLN A 54 -12.11 21.02 -5.99
CA GLN A 54 -10.93 21.53 -6.69
C GLN A 54 -10.39 22.81 -6.07
N ASP A 55 -9.10 23.05 -6.29
CA ASP A 55 -8.39 24.30 -5.98
C ASP A 55 -7.60 24.75 -7.23
N GLN A 56 -6.59 25.62 -7.05
CA GLN A 56 -5.75 26.08 -8.16
C GLN A 56 -4.71 25.04 -8.62
N THR A 57 -4.45 24.01 -7.81
CA THR A 57 -3.42 22.99 -8.02
C THR A 57 -4.01 21.73 -8.65
N GLY A 58 -5.21 21.32 -8.24
CA GLY A 58 -5.80 20.04 -8.63
C GLY A 58 -7.28 19.87 -8.32
N GLY A 59 -7.78 18.68 -8.67
CA GLY A 59 -9.15 18.25 -8.40
C GLY A 59 -9.16 16.81 -7.86
N LEU A 60 -9.95 16.58 -6.82
CA LEU A 60 -10.11 15.28 -6.19
C LEU A 60 -11.58 15.10 -5.80
N PRO A 61 -12.33 14.24 -6.51
CA PRO A 61 -13.69 13.90 -6.18
C PRO A 61 -13.84 13.30 -4.79
N ILE A 62 -14.99 13.54 -4.16
CA ILE A 62 -15.38 12.94 -2.89
C ILE A 62 -16.70 12.20 -3.09
N TYR A 63 -16.78 11.00 -2.54
CA TYR A 63 -17.96 10.14 -2.60
C TYR A 63 -18.27 9.71 -1.16
N GLY A 64 -19.43 10.10 -0.62
CA GLY A 64 -19.69 9.90 0.81
C GLY A 64 -21.16 9.88 1.21
N GLY A 65 -22.05 9.58 0.26
CA GLY A 65 -23.49 9.44 0.52
C GLY A 65 -24.10 10.68 1.17
N SER A 66 -24.51 10.59 2.45
CA SER A 66 -25.15 11.69 3.17
C SER A 66 -24.21 12.85 3.50
N PHE A 67 -22.89 12.65 3.53
CA PHE A 67 -21.94 13.73 3.82
C PHE A 67 -21.89 14.79 2.72
N THR A 68 -22.17 14.42 1.48
CA THR A 68 -22.21 15.36 0.34
C THR A 68 -23.56 16.07 0.21
N ASN A 69 -24.55 15.71 1.04
CA ASN A 69 -25.85 16.38 1.07
C ASN A 69 -25.67 17.85 1.50
N GLY A 70 -26.14 18.77 0.66
CA GLY A 70 -26.08 20.20 0.93
C GLY A 70 -24.76 20.87 0.54
N VAL A 71 -23.77 20.13 0.02
CA VAL A 71 -22.64 20.72 -0.70
C VAL A 71 -23.10 21.04 -2.12
N ASN A 72 -23.15 22.32 -2.46
CA ASN A 72 -23.57 22.80 -3.76
C ASN A 72 -22.39 23.35 -4.55
N ARG A 73 -22.58 23.48 -5.86
CA ARG A 73 -21.62 24.14 -6.75
C ARG A 73 -21.22 25.51 -6.21
N GLY A 74 -19.92 25.71 -6.02
CA GLY A 74 -19.33 26.94 -5.49
C GLY A 74 -19.13 26.96 -3.97
N ASP A 75 -19.60 25.95 -3.22
CA ASP A 75 -19.32 25.86 -1.79
C ASP A 75 -17.87 25.44 -1.54
N SER A 76 -17.21 26.09 -0.58
CA SER A 76 -15.91 25.68 -0.07
C SER A 76 -16.09 24.69 1.08
N VAL A 77 -15.31 23.61 1.05
CA VAL A 77 -15.35 22.54 2.05
C VAL A 77 -13.95 22.10 2.44
N THR A 78 -13.79 21.63 3.67
CA THR A 78 -12.66 20.80 4.10
C THR A 78 -13.17 19.38 4.31
N VAL A 79 -12.51 18.39 3.73
CA VAL A 79 -12.95 16.99 3.72
C VAL A 79 -11.81 16.11 4.17
N THR A 80 -12.07 15.23 5.14
CA THR A 80 -11.18 14.13 5.53
C THR A 80 -11.82 12.82 5.14
N GLY A 81 -11.04 11.92 4.55
CA GLY A 81 -11.48 10.57 4.21
C GLY A 81 -10.37 9.76 3.56
N THR A 82 -10.70 8.58 3.08
CA THR A 82 -9.73 7.63 2.53
C THR A 82 -9.61 7.75 1.01
N ILE A 83 -8.38 7.79 0.48
CA ILE A 83 -8.15 7.72 -0.96
C ILE A 83 -8.61 6.37 -1.48
N LYS A 84 -9.35 6.40 -2.58
CA LYS A 84 -9.90 5.23 -3.24
C LYS A 84 -9.75 5.39 -4.75
N ASP A 85 -9.42 4.32 -5.43
CA ASP A 85 -9.62 4.23 -6.88
C ASP A 85 -10.93 3.50 -7.12
N PHE A 86 -11.87 4.17 -7.79
CA PHE A 86 -13.15 3.57 -8.16
C PHE A 86 -13.34 3.61 -9.67
N SER A 87 -13.16 2.45 -10.31
CA SER A 87 -13.28 2.30 -11.77
C SER A 87 -12.33 3.23 -12.54
N GLY A 88 -11.11 3.45 -12.03
CA GLY A 88 -10.12 4.35 -12.62
C GLY A 88 -10.20 5.79 -12.13
N LEU A 89 -11.27 6.19 -11.45
CA LEU A 89 -11.37 7.53 -10.85
C LEU A 89 -10.72 7.54 -9.47
N LEU A 90 -9.70 8.36 -9.28
CA LEU A 90 -9.15 8.65 -7.95
C LEU A 90 -10.13 9.55 -7.17
N GLU A 91 -10.61 9.10 -6.01
CA GLU A 91 -11.61 9.79 -5.18
C GLU A 91 -11.34 9.64 -3.67
N ILE A 92 -12.03 10.40 -2.84
CA ILE A 92 -12.07 10.21 -1.37
C ILE A 92 -13.38 9.51 -0.97
N ASP A 93 -13.27 8.29 -0.45
CA ASP A 93 -14.37 7.45 0.06
C ASP A 93 -13.82 6.30 0.94
N PRO A 94 -14.34 6.07 2.16
CA PRO A 94 -15.36 6.84 2.85
C PRO A 94 -14.87 8.20 3.36
N ILE A 95 -15.78 9.16 3.41
CA ILE A 95 -15.59 10.43 4.09
C ILE A 95 -15.75 10.22 5.60
N THR A 96 -14.74 10.59 6.39
CA THR A 96 -14.82 10.55 7.86
C THR A 96 -15.23 11.90 8.45
N SER A 97 -14.91 13.01 7.77
CA SER A 97 -15.35 14.34 8.19
C SER A 97 -15.54 15.28 7.00
N LEU A 98 -16.56 16.15 7.05
CA LEU A 98 -16.75 17.22 6.09
C LEU A 98 -17.18 18.48 6.84
N THR A 99 -16.40 19.55 6.66
CA THR A 99 -16.67 20.87 7.25
C THR A 99 -16.96 21.89 6.14
N PRO A 100 -18.20 22.38 6.02
CA PRO A 100 -18.53 23.43 5.07
C PRO A 100 -18.06 24.81 5.55
N HIS A 101 -17.57 25.63 4.62
CA HIS A 101 -17.12 27.01 4.87
C HIS A 101 -17.99 28.07 4.17
N GLY A 102 -19.07 27.65 3.51
CA GLY A 102 -19.93 28.51 2.69
C GLY A 102 -19.32 28.80 1.30
N PRO A 103 -19.80 29.84 0.59
CA PRO A 103 -19.35 30.13 -0.77
C PRO A 103 -17.84 30.42 -0.85
N GLY A 104 -17.16 29.72 -1.76
CA GLY A 104 -15.76 29.93 -2.10
C GLY A 104 -15.54 30.68 -3.41
N THR A 105 -14.29 31.01 -3.71
CA THR A 105 -13.91 31.50 -5.03
C THR A 105 -13.96 30.37 -6.04
N GLN A 106 -14.87 30.44 -7.00
CA GLN A 106 -14.96 29.43 -8.05
C GLN A 106 -13.66 29.39 -8.86
N VAL A 107 -13.17 28.18 -9.08
CA VAL A 107 -12.07 27.92 -10.01
C VAL A 107 -12.63 27.95 -11.42
N ALA A 108 -12.07 28.81 -12.28
CA ALA A 108 -12.47 28.87 -13.68
C ALA A 108 -12.13 27.55 -14.40
N PRO A 109 -12.95 27.10 -15.37
CA PRO A 109 -12.62 25.91 -16.15
C PRO A 109 -11.27 26.04 -16.84
N TRP A 110 -10.48 24.98 -16.80
CA TRP A 110 -9.18 24.93 -17.48
C TRP A 110 -9.40 24.70 -18.97
N ASN A 111 -8.93 25.62 -19.81
CA ASN A 111 -9.08 25.49 -21.26
C ASN A 111 -7.97 24.57 -21.81
N ILE A 112 -8.35 23.38 -22.25
CA ILE A 112 -7.43 22.33 -22.73
C ILE A 112 -7.86 21.81 -24.10
N ASN A 113 -7.03 20.98 -24.73
CA ASN A 113 -7.37 20.30 -25.99
C ASN A 113 -7.81 18.86 -25.73
N ILE A 114 -8.42 18.24 -26.74
CA ILE A 114 -8.87 16.83 -26.65
C ILE A 114 -7.69 15.88 -26.37
N VAL A 115 -6.52 16.16 -26.94
CA VAL A 115 -5.30 15.33 -26.73
C VAL A 115 -4.76 15.39 -25.31
N ASP A 116 -5.20 16.37 -24.52
CA ASP A 116 -4.73 16.59 -23.14
C ASP A 116 -5.59 15.83 -22.12
N LEU A 117 -6.68 15.18 -22.55
CA LEU A 117 -7.54 14.38 -21.66
C LEU A 117 -6.75 13.23 -21.04
N GLY A 118 -6.67 13.21 -19.71
CA GLY A 118 -5.95 12.18 -18.95
C GLY A 118 -5.79 12.52 -17.46
N ASN A 119 -5.05 11.68 -16.74
CA ASN A 119 -4.85 11.74 -15.28
C ASN A 119 -4.32 13.08 -14.75
N THR A 120 -3.61 13.85 -15.58
CA THR A 120 -3.13 15.20 -15.22
C THR A 120 -4.26 16.15 -14.85
N TYR A 121 -5.39 16.08 -15.58
CA TYR A 121 -6.53 16.98 -15.39
C TYR A 121 -7.76 16.28 -14.81
N GLU A 122 -7.65 15.00 -14.51
CA GLU A 122 -8.72 14.23 -13.87
C GLU A 122 -9.15 14.87 -12.55
N GLY A 123 -10.46 14.88 -12.28
CA GLY A 123 -11.06 15.48 -11.10
C GLY A 123 -11.30 16.99 -11.23
N ARG A 124 -10.90 17.62 -12.35
CA ARG A 124 -10.96 19.07 -12.54
C ARG A 124 -12.09 19.48 -13.49
N LEU A 125 -12.56 20.72 -13.33
CA LEU A 125 -13.45 21.35 -14.30
C LEU A 125 -12.64 21.88 -15.49
N VAL A 126 -12.93 21.37 -16.69
CA VAL A 126 -12.22 21.73 -17.92
C VAL A 126 -13.18 22.29 -18.98
N ARG A 127 -12.62 22.98 -19.96
CA ARG A 127 -13.30 23.54 -21.12
C ARG A 127 -12.53 23.17 -22.39
N ILE A 128 -13.26 22.76 -23.42
CA ILE A 128 -12.73 22.50 -24.76
C ILE A 128 -13.54 23.33 -25.76
N ASP A 129 -12.85 24.19 -26.51
CA ASP A 129 -13.44 25.11 -27.47
C ASP A 129 -13.44 24.55 -28.90
N ASN A 130 -14.33 25.08 -29.74
CA ASN A 130 -14.38 24.82 -31.19
C ASN A 130 -14.53 23.34 -31.59
N VAL A 131 -15.39 22.60 -30.89
CA VAL A 131 -15.68 21.20 -31.20
C VAL A 131 -17.03 21.04 -31.86
N THR A 132 -17.25 19.93 -32.57
CA THR A 132 -18.55 19.58 -33.16
C THR A 132 -19.01 18.21 -32.67
N PHE A 133 -20.32 18.02 -32.61
CA PHE A 133 -20.93 16.73 -32.28
C PHE A 133 -21.30 15.99 -33.57
N PRO A 134 -20.78 14.76 -33.81
CA PRO A 134 -21.20 13.94 -34.96
C PRO A 134 -22.70 13.64 -34.98
N ASP A 135 -23.31 13.51 -33.79
CA ASP A 135 -24.73 13.20 -33.61
C ASP A 135 -25.63 14.45 -33.54
N ALA A 136 -25.14 15.62 -33.99
CA ALA A 136 -25.89 16.87 -33.96
C ALA A 136 -27.29 16.73 -34.61
N GLY A 137 -28.29 17.34 -33.98
CA GLY A 137 -29.70 17.27 -34.41
C GLY A 137 -30.49 16.09 -33.85
N SER A 138 -29.83 15.08 -33.26
CA SER A 138 -30.49 14.08 -32.42
C SER A 138 -30.73 14.64 -31.00
N SER A 139 -31.22 13.81 -30.07
CA SER A 139 -31.45 14.20 -28.67
C SER A 139 -30.49 13.48 -27.73
N PHE A 140 -30.00 14.19 -26.71
CA PHE A 140 -29.29 13.56 -25.61
C PHE A 140 -30.21 12.58 -24.87
N ALA A 141 -29.66 11.43 -24.47
CA ALA A 141 -30.31 10.43 -23.65
C ALA A 141 -29.64 10.35 -22.27
N ASN A 142 -30.42 9.97 -21.27
CA ASN A 142 -29.88 9.73 -19.92
C ASN A 142 -28.85 8.61 -19.97
N SER A 143 -27.81 8.75 -19.15
CA SER A 143 -26.81 7.71 -18.94
C SER A 143 -26.19 7.23 -20.26
N THR A 144 -25.91 8.16 -21.17
CA THR A 144 -25.38 7.86 -22.52
C THR A 144 -24.12 8.69 -22.81
N ASN A 145 -23.18 8.08 -23.53
CA ASN A 145 -21.94 8.72 -23.99
C ASN A 145 -22.14 9.26 -25.40
N TYR A 146 -21.60 10.45 -25.65
CA TYR A 146 -21.59 11.07 -26.98
C TYR A 146 -20.20 11.57 -27.29
N ASN A 147 -19.81 11.47 -28.56
CA ASN A 147 -18.53 11.95 -29.03
C ASN A 147 -18.60 13.42 -29.43
N PHE A 148 -17.50 14.13 -29.24
CA PHE A 148 -17.24 15.43 -29.84
C PHE A 148 -15.85 15.43 -30.48
N THR A 149 -15.65 16.24 -31.51
CA THR A 149 -14.40 16.25 -32.28
C THR A 149 -14.00 17.66 -32.68
N ASP A 150 -12.69 17.92 -32.68
CA ASP A 150 -12.04 19.09 -33.26
C ASP A 150 -11.70 18.88 -34.76
N GLY A 151 -12.07 17.73 -35.33
CA GLY A 151 -11.78 17.29 -36.69
C GLY A 151 -10.54 16.38 -36.83
N ALA A 152 -9.66 16.34 -35.82
CA ALA A 152 -8.47 15.49 -35.79
C ALA A 152 -8.53 14.45 -34.65
N ASN A 153 -9.04 14.86 -33.50
CA ASN A 153 -9.14 14.10 -32.27
C ASN A 153 -10.61 13.93 -31.86
N THR A 154 -10.90 12.91 -31.06
CA THR A 154 -12.26 12.64 -30.56
C THR A 154 -12.23 12.54 -29.05
N GLY A 155 -13.06 13.33 -28.39
CA GLY A 155 -13.34 13.25 -26.96
C GLY A 155 -14.74 12.71 -26.70
N THR A 156 -15.02 12.34 -25.45
CA THR A 156 -16.32 11.81 -25.03
C THR A 156 -16.93 12.69 -23.94
N ILE A 157 -18.22 13.04 -24.09
CA ILE A 157 -19.04 13.53 -22.97
C ILE A 157 -19.96 12.42 -22.48
N ARG A 158 -20.27 12.48 -21.19
CA ARG A 158 -21.22 11.59 -20.52
C ARG A 158 -22.40 12.40 -20.01
N ILE A 159 -23.60 12.06 -20.48
CA ILE A 159 -24.83 12.71 -20.03
C ILE A 159 -25.40 11.95 -18.82
N ASN A 160 -25.24 12.51 -17.63
CA ASN A 160 -25.80 11.96 -16.39
C ASN A 160 -27.28 12.33 -16.22
N SER A 161 -28.05 11.46 -15.57
CA SER A 161 -29.51 11.64 -15.44
C SER A 161 -29.94 12.84 -14.60
N GLY A 162 -29.10 13.31 -13.67
CA GLY A 162 -29.39 14.46 -12.81
C GLY A 162 -29.16 15.82 -13.47
N THR A 163 -28.55 15.87 -14.67
CA THR A 163 -28.19 17.11 -15.39
C THR A 163 -29.36 17.79 -16.10
N ALA A 164 -30.51 17.10 -16.18
CA ALA A 164 -31.68 17.52 -16.97
C ALA A 164 -31.39 17.76 -18.48
N MET A 165 -30.33 17.14 -19.02
CA MET A 165 -29.96 17.28 -20.42
C MET A 165 -30.68 16.28 -21.34
N ALA A 166 -31.21 15.17 -20.82
CA ALA A 166 -31.92 14.20 -21.66
C ALA A 166 -33.17 14.81 -22.31
N GLY A 167 -33.38 14.50 -23.59
CA GLY A 167 -34.41 15.08 -24.43
C GLY A 167 -34.02 16.42 -25.07
N GLN A 168 -32.97 17.09 -24.59
CA GLN A 168 -32.43 18.27 -25.27
C GLN A 168 -31.78 17.86 -26.59
N THR A 169 -31.94 18.70 -27.62
CA THR A 169 -31.30 18.48 -28.91
C THR A 169 -29.78 18.66 -28.80
N ILE A 170 -29.02 17.73 -29.37
CA ILE A 170 -27.57 17.84 -29.47
C ILE A 170 -27.24 19.01 -30.40
N PRO A 171 -26.52 20.04 -29.92
CA PRO A 171 -26.32 21.26 -30.69
C PRO A 171 -25.43 20.99 -31.92
N GLY A 172 -25.83 21.57 -33.06
CA GLY A 172 -25.03 21.57 -34.28
C GLY A 172 -24.14 22.81 -34.41
N GLY A 173 -23.16 22.75 -35.30
CA GLY A 173 -22.14 23.80 -35.43
C GLY A 173 -21.07 23.72 -34.34
N ALA A 174 -20.12 24.65 -34.36
CA ALA A 174 -19.03 24.68 -33.38
C ALA A 174 -19.55 25.02 -31.97
N GLN A 175 -19.13 24.25 -30.98
CA GLN A 175 -19.52 24.35 -29.58
C GLN A 175 -18.29 24.54 -28.69
N SER A 176 -18.50 25.16 -27.53
CA SER A 176 -17.62 25.05 -26.37
C SER A 176 -18.25 24.04 -25.42
N VAL A 177 -17.46 23.11 -24.90
CA VAL A 177 -17.92 22.07 -23.97
C VAL A 177 -17.16 22.26 -22.65
N VAL A 178 -17.90 22.47 -21.58
CA VAL A 178 -17.41 22.49 -20.21
C VAL A 178 -17.84 21.21 -19.51
N GLY A 179 -16.99 20.63 -18.68
CA GLY A 179 -17.36 19.47 -17.91
C GLY A 179 -16.28 19.06 -16.92
N LEU A 180 -16.68 18.23 -15.97
CA LEU A 180 -15.73 17.61 -15.04
C LEU A 180 -15.05 16.44 -15.71
N LEU A 181 -13.73 16.44 -15.73
CA LEU A 181 -12.96 15.34 -16.32
C LEU A 181 -12.94 14.15 -15.35
N SER A 182 -13.53 13.05 -15.78
CA SER A 182 -13.68 11.81 -15.02
C SER A 182 -13.12 10.64 -15.83
N GLU A 183 -12.58 9.64 -15.15
CA GLU A 183 -12.33 8.33 -15.74
C GLU A 183 -13.45 7.34 -15.33
N TYR A 184 -13.83 6.46 -16.25
CA TYR A 184 -14.62 5.27 -15.92
C TYR A 184 -14.19 4.08 -16.77
N ASN A 185 -13.60 3.07 -16.13
CA ASN A 185 -13.07 1.85 -16.73
C ASN A 185 -12.10 2.13 -17.89
N GLY A 186 -11.12 3.02 -17.70
CA GLY A 186 -10.12 3.36 -18.72
C GLY A 186 -10.58 4.39 -19.75
N LEU A 187 -11.82 4.90 -19.65
CA LEU A 187 -12.32 5.94 -20.56
C LEU A 187 -12.39 7.30 -19.85
N PHE A 188 -11.59 8.25 -20.32
CA PHE A 188 -11.73 9.66 -19.96
C PHE A 188 -12.96 10.27 -20.63
N GLN A 189 -13.79 10.92 -19.83
CA GLN A 189 -15.03 11.54 -20.26
C GLN A 189 -15.25 12.85 -19.51
N LEU A 190 -15.81 13.85 -20.22
CA LEU A 190 -16.32 15.05 -19.58
C LEU A 190 -17.73 14.81 -19.07
N LEU A 191 -18.01 15.27 -17.85
CA LEU A 191 -19.32 15.29 -17.24
C LEU A 191 -19.86 16.74 -17.24
N PRO A 192 -20.63 17.17 -18.25
CA PRO A 192 -21.33 18.45 -18.19
C PRO A 192 -22.32 18.45 -17.02
N ARG A 193 -22.46 19.58 -16.34
CA ARG A 193 -23.35 19.72 -15.18
C ARG A 193 -24.78 20.00 -15.61
N ASP A 194 -24.95 20.77 -16.68
CA ASP A 194 -26.23 21.07 -17.30
C ASP A 194 -26.03 21.53 -18.76
N ILE A 195 -27.14 21.82 -19.46
CA ILE A 195 -27.06 22.21 -20.88
C ILE A 195 -26.29 23.53 -21.11
N ASN A 196 -26.15 24.40 -20.12
CA ASN A 196 -25.38 25.63 -20.26
C ASN A 196 -23.88 25.40 -20.26
N ASP A 197 -23.41 24.20 -19.93
CA ASP A 197 -22.02 23.80 -20.12
C ASP A 197 -21.71 23.46 -21.60
N ILE A 198 -22.73 23.34 -22.47
CA ILE A 198 -22.56 23.21 -23.92
C ILE A 198 -23.23 24.39 -24.61
N PHE A 199 -22.42 25.28 -25.18
CA PHE A 199 -22.93 26.48 -25.83
C PHE A 199 -22.19 26.75 -27.13
N GLY A 200 -22.88 27.45 -28.03
CA GLY A 200 -22.32 27.81 -29.32
C GLY A 200 -20.97 28.49 -29.15
N TYR A 201 -19.94 27.92 -29.77
CA TYR A 201 -18.63 28.54 -29.82
C TYR A 201 -18.74 29.76 -30.70
N THR A 202 -18.73 30.92 -30.06
CA THR A 202 -18.43 32.17 -30.76
C THR A 202 -16.94 32.37 -30.61
N ALA A 203 -16.23 32.29 -31.74
CA ALA A 203 -14.82 32.63 -31.76
C ALA A 203 -14.68 34.04 -31.14
N PRO A 204 -13.80 34.20 -30.14
CA PRO A 204 -13.65 35.47 -29.44
C PRO A 204 -13.27 36.58 -30.41
N ASP A 205 -13.58 37.83 -30.08
CA ASP A 205 -13.16 38.96 -30.90
C ASP A 205 -11.65 38.90 -31.16
N LYS A 206 -10.88 38.74 -30.07
CA LYS A 206 -9.44 38.50 -30.03
C LYS A 206 -9.17 37.61 -28.81
N LYS A 207 -8.37 36.56 -28.95
CA LYS A 207 -7.95 35.74 -27.80
C LYS A 207 -6.55 35.21 -28.02
N ILE A 208 -5.67 35.49 -27.08
CA ILE A 208 -4.31 34.98 -27.09
C ILE A 208 -4.30 33.52 -26.63
N GLU A 209 -3.60 32.69 -27.39
CA GLU A 209 -3.19 31.36 -26.97
C GLU A 209 -1.69 31.26 -27.21
N VAL A 210 -0.97 30.68 -26.25
CA VAL A 210 0.47 30.48 -26.37
C VAL A 210 0.73 28.99 -26.38
N SER A 211 1.55 28.53 -27.32
CA SER A 211 2.07 27.18 -27.32
C SER A 211 3.58 27.18 -27.26
N VAL A 212 4.14 26.21 -26.53
CA VAL A 212 5.58 25.99 -26.39
C VAL A 212 5.87 24.58 -26.87
N ASN A 213 6.86 24.43 -27.75
CA ASN A 213 7.14 23.16 -28.45
C ASN A 213 5.92 22.55 -29.16
N GLY A 214 4.97 23.40 -29.60
CA GLY A 214 3.73 22.97 -30.26
C GLY A 214 2.60 22.57 -29.31
N THR A 215 2.83 22.53 -28.00
CA THR A 215 1.81 22.23 -26.99
C THR A 215 1.25 23.53 -26.41
N PRO A 216 -0.07 23.76 -26.45
CA PRO A 216 -0.69 24.91 -25.78
C PRO A 216 -0.41 24.90 -24.27
N VAL A 217 -0.10 26.07 -23.73
CA VAL A 217 0.23 26.25 -22.31
C VAL A 217 -0.70 27.26 -21.67
N LEU A 218 -0.90 27.14 -20.36
CA LEU A 218 -1.77 28.04 -19.61
C LEU A 218 -1.06 29.34 -19.22
N ASN A 219 -1.85 30.39 -19.02
CA ASN A 219 -1.35 31.64 -18.47
C ASN A 219 -0.80 31.39 -17.05
N GLY A 220 0.43 31.81 -16.79
CA GLY A 220 1.15 31.57 -15.56
C GLY A 220 1.88 30.21 -15.50
N ALA A 221 1.82 29.39 -16.55
CA ALA A 221 2.52 28.10 -16.57
C ALA A 221 4.04 28.26 -16.43
N THR A 222 4.67 27.30 -15.75
CA THR A 222 6.12 27.17 -15.71
C THR A 222 6.60 26.36 -16.90
N ILE A 223 7.51 26.95 -17.68
CA ILE A 223 8.19 26.32 -18.80
C ILE A 223 9.60 25.95 -18.36
N GLN A 224 9.85 24.64 -18.29
CA GLN A 224 11.15 24.07 -18.00
C GLN A 224 12.05 24.18 -19.23
N ILE A 225 12.80 25.28 -19.33
CA ILE A 225 13.75 25.54 -20.43
C ILE A 225 15.00 24.67 -20.28
N GLY A 226 15.43 24.43 -19.04
CA GLY A 226 16.67 23.71 -18.77
C GLY A 226 17.86 24.46 -19.36
N THR A 227 18.69 23.77 -20.13
CA THR A 227 19.83 24.35 -20.85
C THR A 227 19.54 24.54 -22.35
N THR A 228 18.29 24.42 -22.77
CA THR A 228 17.89 24.50 -24.18
C THR A 228 18.12 25.92 -24.70
N ALA A 229 19.02 26.07 -25.67
CA ALA A 229 19.41 27.39 -26.18
C ALA A 229 18.27 28.12 -26.92
N SER A 230 17.34 27.37 -27.53
CA SER A 230 16.22 27.92 -28.29
C SER A 230 15.00 27.01 -28.19
N THR A 231 13.94 27.51 -27.56
CA THR A 231 12.69 26.79 -27.34
C THR A 231 11.60 27.39 -28.23
N PRO A 232 11.07 26.64 -29.22
CA PRO A 232 9.96 27.10 -30.05
C PRO A 232 8.76 27.58 -29.24
N ILE A 233 8.25 28.75 -29.60
CA ILE A 233 7.03 29.33 -29.06
C ILE A 233 6.17 29.86 -30.21
N ALA A 234 4.86 29.71 -30.07
CA ALA A 234 3.91 30.39 -30.92
C ALA A 234 2.94 31.22 -30.09
N VAL A 235 2.64 32.41 -30.59
CA VAL A 235 1.55 33.25 -30.10
C VAL A 235 0.46 33.22 -31.16
N SER A 236 -0.64 32.57 -30.83
CA SER A 236 -1.80 32.39 -31.69
C SER A 236 -2.90 33.36 -31.31
N ASN A 237 -3.60 33.85 -32.31
CA ASN A 237 -4.87 34.54 -32.12
C ASN A 237 -6.00 33.60 -32.52
N ILE A 238 -6.65 32.98 -31.54
CA ILE A 238 -7.79 32.09 -31.78
C ILE A 238 -9.12 32.85 -31.95
N GLY A 239 -9.06 34.19 -31.93
CA GLY A 239 -10.19 35.06 -32.24
C GLY A 239 -10.34 35.37 -33.73
N VAL A 240 -11.34 36.21 -34.06
CA VAL A 240 -11.70 36.54 -35.45
C VAL A 240 -11.09 37.83 -35.99
N ASN A 241 -10.86 38.82 -35.12
CA ASN A 241 -10.25 40.09 -35.48
C ASN A 241 -8.77 40.12 -35.08
N ASN A 242 -8.01 41.06 -35.63
CA ASN A 242 -6.59 41.15 -35.35
C ASN A 242 -6.32 41.37 -33.86
N LEU A 243 -5.60 40.43 -33.23
CA LEU A 243 -4.98 40.59 -31.92
C LEU A 243 -3.68 41.37 -32.10
N THR A 244 -3.51 42.45 -31.36
CA THR A 244 -2.27 43.25 -31.37
C THR A 244 -1.44 42.88 -30.16
N VAL A 245 -0.32 42.20 -30.37
CA VAL A 245 0.72 42.02 -29.35
C VAL A 245 1.51 43.33 -29.27
N SER A 246 1.35 44.05 -28.16
CA SER A 246 1.90 45.39 -27.96
C SER A 246 3.32 45.38 -27.38
N ALA A 247 3.65 44.39 -26.57
CA ALA A 247 4.97 44.22 -25.99
C ALA A 247 5.22 42.77 -25.59
N ILE A 248 6.48 42.35 -25.67
CA ILE A 248 6.95 41.09 -25.10
C ILE A 248 8.16 41.42 -24.24
N ASN A 249 8.07 41.15 -22.94
CA ASN A 249 9.09 41.55 -21.97
C ASN A 249 9.49 40.38 -21.09
N PHE A 250 10.75 40.39 -20.67
CA PHE A 250 11.28 39.51 -19.63
C PHE A 250 11.48 40.32 -18.34
N SER A 251 11.16 39.71 -17.20
CA SER A 251 11.32 40.31 -15.87
C SER A 251 11.78 39.28 -14.85
N GLY A 252 12.31 39.73 -13.72
CA GLY A 252 12.96 38.87 -12.73
C GLY A 252 14.48 38.90 -12.82
N ASN A 253 15.14 38.20 -11.91
CA ASN A 253 16.59 38.33 -11.68
C ASN A 253 17.43 37.80 -12.85
N ALA A 254 16.95 36.79 -13.58
CA ALA A 254 17.64 36.20 -14.72
C ALA A 254 17.09 36.70 -16.07
N SER A 255 16.31 37.79 -16.12
CA SER A 255 15.68 38.25 -17.37
C SER A 255 16.66 38.56 -18.50
N ALA A 256 17.89 38.97 -18.16
CA ALA A 256 18.95 39.23 -19.13
C ALA A 256 19.47 37.96 -19.85
N ASP A 257 19.17 36.78 -19.32
CA ASP A 257 19.57 35.49 -19.91
C ASP A 257 18.57 35.01 -20.98
N PHE A 258 17.40 35.66 -21.07
CA PHE A 258 16.34 35.30 -21.98
C PHE A 258 16.14 36.38 -23.02
N SER A 259 15.85 35.94 -24.23
CA SER A 259 15.41 36.79 -25.32
C SER A 259 14.36 36.06 -26.14
N THR A 260 13.71 36.76 -27.08
CA THR A 260 12.75 36.12 -27.97
C THR A 260 12.88 36.66 -29.38
N THR A 261 12.64 35.78 -30.35
CA THR A 261 12.51 36.14 -31.76
C THR A 261 11.06 36.39 -32.18
N VAL A 262 10.09 36.17 -31.28
CA VAL A 262 8.68 36.49 -31.53
C VAL A 262 8.55 38.01 -31.67
N THR A 263 7.99 38.45 -32.79
CA THR A 263 7.79 39.87 -33.06
C THR A 263 6.46 40.38 -32.52
N THR A 264 6.45 41.57 -31.93
CA THR A 264 5.22 42.32 -31.64
C THR A 264 4.52 42.75 -32.92
N GLY A 265 3.19 42.90 -32.88
CA GLY A 265 2.42 43.34 -34.03
C GLY A 265 1.01 42.75 -34.05
N ALA A 266 0.30 42.99 -35.16
CA ALA A 266 -1.01 42.44 -35.40
C ALA A 266 -0.93 41.00 -35.90
N ILE A 267 -1.62 40.10 -35.21
CA ILE A 267 -1.83 38.71 -35.59
C ILE A 267 -3.27 38.59 -36.10
N ALA A 268 -3.43 38.23 -37.37
CA ALA A 268 -4.76 38.08 -37.98
C ALA A 268 -5.61 37.06 -37.20
N GLY A 269 -6.94 37.15 -37.31
CA GLY A 269 -7.84 36.14 -36.73
C GLY A 269 -7.51 34.75 -37.25
N ALA A 270 -7.52 33.76 -36.35
CA ALA A 270 -7.02 32.39 -36.58
C ALA A 270 -5.55 32.30 -37.07
N GLY A 271 -4.80 33.40 -37.00
CA GLY A 271 -3.40 33.47 -37.36
C GLY A 271 -2.49 33.23 -36.16
N MET A 272 -1.20 33.09 -36.44
CA MET A 272 -0.17 32.94 -35.41
C MET A 272 1.12 33.65 -35.82
N THR A 273 1.90 34.07 -34.83
CA THR A 273 3.31 34.43 -35.00
C THR A 273 4.15 33.38 -34.28
N THR A 274 5.15 32.84 -34.96
CA THR A 274 6.09 31.88 -34.40
C THR A 274 7.43 32.53 -34.12
N GLY A 275 8.17 31.95 -33.18
CA GLY A 275 9.54 32.32 -32.87
C GLY A 275 10.11 31.36 -31.85
N SER A 276 11.04 31.86 -31.07
CA SER A 276 11.72 31.13 -30.02
C SER A 276 11.81 31.96 -28.75
N ILE A 277 11.85 31.26 -27.62
CA ILE A 277 12.46 31.75 -26.38
C ILE A 277 13.91 31.30 -26.45
N ASP A 278 14.83 32.24 -26.62
CA ASP A 278 16.27 31.96 -26.65
C ASP A 278 16.84 32.18 -25.26
N PHE A 279 17.67 31.23 -24.83
CA PHE A 279 18.26 31.22 -23.49
C PHE A 279 19.78 31.11 -23.56
N SER A 280 20.47 31.98 -22.83
CA SER A 280 21.92 31.96 -22.66
C SER A 280 22.27 32.31 -21.22
N ALA A 281 22.72 31.31 -20.47
CA ALA A 281 23.06 31.47 -19.06
C ALA A 281 24.25 32.41 -18.87
N THR A 282 24.08 33.42 -18.01
CA THR A 282 25.19 34.33 -17.62
C THR A 282 25.81 33.98 -16.28
N ALA A 283 25.20 33.05 -15.53
CA ALA A 283 25.68 32.57 -14.23
C ALA A 283 25.21 31.13 -13.96
N ASN A 284 25.67 30.57 -12.85
CA ASN A 284 25.31 29.25 -12.35
C ASN A 284 23.92 29.23 -11.69
N GLY A 285 23.39 28.03 -11.43
CA GLY A 285 22.14 27.81 -10.69
C GLY A 285 20.88 28.06 -11.50
N SER A 286 19.74 28.12 -10.80
CA SER A 286 18.42 28.37 -11.37
C SER A 286 18.34 29.77 -11.97
N ARG A 287 17.94 29.84 -13.24
CA ARG A 287 17.79 31.07 -14.03
C ARG A 287 16.31 31.29 -14.28
N ILE A 288 15.62 31.89 -13.32
CA ILE A 288 14.18 32.10 -13.37
C ILE A 288 13.86 33.50 -13.89
N SER A 289 12.99 33.58 -14.89
CA SER A 289 12.48 34.83 -15.47
C SER A 289 11.01 34.68 -15.83
N THR A 290 10.23 35.75 -15.69
CA THR A 290 8.86 35.80 -16.21
C THR A 290 8.84 36.42 -17.59
N LEU A 291 8.36 35.68 -18.59
CA LEU A 291 7.98 36.20 -19.90
C LEU A 291 6.57 36.77 -19.81
N SER A 292 6.35 37.99 -20.29
CA SER A 292 5.04 38.64 -20.34
C SER A 292 4.75 39.13 -21.76
N ILE A 293 3.64 38.66 -22.33
CA ILE A 293 3.15 39.01 -23.65
C ILE A 293 1.91 39.88 -23.47
N ALA A 294 2.08 41.20 -23.62
CA ALA A 294 1.00 42.16 -23.52
C ALA A 294 0.25 42.26 -24.84
N SER A 295 -1.06 42.12 -24.81
CA SER A 295 -1.92 42.18 -26.00
C SER A 295 -3.20 42.95 -25.74
N ASP A 296 -3.98 43.21 -26.79
CA ASP A 296 -5.34 43.76 -26.68
C ASP A 296 -6.42 42.66 -26.54
N ASP A 297 -6.04 41.45 -26.10
CA ASP A 297 -7.00 40.46 -25.60
C ASP A 297 -7.71 41.02 -24.36
N PRO A 298 -9.06 41.15 -24.37
CA PRO A 298 -9.81 41.73 -23.26
C PRO A 298 -9.82 40.88 -21.99
N ASN A 299 -9.61 39.57 -22.09
CA ASN A 299 -9.66 38.63 -20.96
C ASN A 299 -8.27 38.29 -20.43
N THR A 300 -7.26 38.27 -21.30
CA THR A 300 -5.85 38.01 -20.94
C THR A 300 -4.96 39.09 -21.55
N PRO A 301 -5.08 40.35 -21.07
CA PRO A 301 -4.33 41.47 -21.62
C PRO A 301 -2.83 41.33 -21.42
N VAL A 302 -2.40 40.52 -20.45
CA VAL A 302 -1.02 40.07 -20.29
C VAL A 302 -1.04 38.57 -20.07
N PHE A 303 -0.44 37.83 -21.02
CA PHE A 303 -0.18 36.41 -20.87
C PHE A 303 1.24 36.23 -20.31
N THR A 304 1.39 35.50 -19.22
CA THR A 304 2.66 35.28 -18.54
C THR A 304 3.08 33.81 -18.60
N LEU A 305 4.39 33.59 -18.65
CA LEU A 305 5.03 32.30 -18.47
C LEU A 305 6.19 32.46 -17.48
N SER A 306 6.30 31.56 -16.51
CA SER A 306 7.49 31.44 -15.68
C SER A 306 8.51 30.58 -16.43
N LEU A 307 9.67 31.12 -16.75
CA LEU A 307 10.72 30.42 -17.48
C LEU A 307 11.76 29.93 -16.49
N TYR A 308 11.98 28.62 -16.46
CA TYR A 308 12.96 27.98 -15.59
C TYR A 308 14.13 27.47 -16.44
N GLY A 309 15.15 28.32 -16.59
CA GLY A 309 16.44 27.97 -17.20
C GLY A 309 17.45 27.48 -16.16
N ILE A 310 18.51 26.84 -16.62
CA ILE A 310 19.59 26.27 -15.80
C ILE A 310 20.94 26.85 -16.22
N GLY A 311 21.74 27.23 -15.23
CA GLY A 311 22.99 27.93 -15.38
C GLY A 311 24.13 27.10 -15.97
N ASN A 312 25.32 27.71 -16.01
CA ASN A 312 26.53 27.13 -16.65
C ASN A 312 27.06 25.85 -15.98
N ASP A 313 26.62 25.55 -14.76
CA ASP A 313 26.96 24.35 -14.01
C ASP A 313 26.00 23.18 -14.25
N ASN A 314 24.96 23.35 -15.08
CA ASN A 314 23.92 22.36 -15.34
C ASN A 314 23.19 21.89 -14.07
N LEU A 315 23.13 22.74 -13.05
CA LEU A 315 22.42 22.47 -11.80
C LEU A 315 21.50 23.64 -11.47
N ALA A 316 20.36 23.33 -10.87
CA ALA A 316 19.54 24.32 -10.19
C ALA A 316 20.31 24.93 -9.01
N THR A 317 19.82 26.06 -8.50
CA THR A 317 20.39 26.67 -7.30
C THR A 317 20.14 25.74 -6.12
N GLU A 318 21.18 25.25 -5.47
CA GLU A 318 21.07 24.42 -4.27
C GLU A 318 20.25 25.15 -3.18
N PRO A 319 19.29 24.48 -2.51
CA PRO A 319 18.64 25.05 -1.33
C PRO A 319 19.66 25.37 -0.25
N THR A 320 19.62 26.60 0.28
CA THR A 320 20.51 27.04 1.36
C THR A 320 20.14 26.36 2.67
N ASN A 321 18.85 26.09 2.89
CA ASN A 321 18.33 25.49 4.10
C ASN A 321 17.82 24.06 3.87
N GLY A 322 18.04 23.21 4.86
CA GLY A 322 17.43 21.90 4.95
C GLY A 322 15.98 21.93 5.39
N ALA A 323 15.28 20.82 5.18
CA ALA A 323 14.12 20.49 6.00
C ALA A 323 14.53 20.31 7.47
N SER A 324 13.58 20.44 8.39
CA SER A 324 13.84 20.28 9.83
C SER A 324 12.68 19.56 10.53
N ALA A 325 12.84 19.26 11.82
CA ALA A 325 11.80 18.68 12.68
C ALA A 325 11.07 17.49 12.04
N LEU A 326 11.79 16.39 11.83
CA LEU A 326 11.20 15.12 11.39
C LEU A 326 10.21 14.62 12.46
N MET A 327 9.02 14.23 12.01
CA MET A 327 7.87 13.85 12.82
C MET A 327 7.28 12.54 12.32
N PHE A 328 6.79 11.73 13.26
CA PHE A 328 6.11 10.47 12.97
C PHE A 328 4.73 10.46 13.62
N SER A 329 3.74 9.95 12.92
CA SER A 329 2.37 9.80 13.43
C SER A 329 1.72 8.55 12.84
N ASN A 330 0.59 8.12 13.40
CA ASN A 330 -0.11 6.90 12.98
C ASN A 330 0.83 5.67 12.92
N VAL A 331 1.70 5.54 13.92
CA VAL A 331 2.74 4.51 13.96
C VAL A 331 2.09 3.20 14.39
N GLU A 332 1.90 2.32 13.43
CA GLU A 332 1.33 0.98 13.59
C GLU A 332 2.32 -0.08 13.05
N ALA A 333 1.96 -1.37 13.18
CA ALA A 333 2.82 -2.47 12.73
C ALA A 333 2.95 -2.53 11.21
N TYR A 334 1.97 -1.99 10.49
CA TYR A 334 1.82 -2.06 9.03
C TYR A 334 1.82 -0.69 8.34
N THR A 335 1.86 0.42 9.09
CA THR A 335 1.84 1.77 8.52
C THR A 335 2.47 2.80 9.46
N MET A 336 2.91 3.92 8.90
CA MET A 336 3.25 5.14 9.63
C MET A 336 3.18 6.33 8.68
N ASN A 337 2.97 7.52 9.23
CA ASN A 337 3.10 8.78 8.50
C ASN A 337 4.40 9.47 8.89
N VAL A 338 5.10 9.98 7.88
CA VAL A 338 6.36 10.71 8.03
C VAL A 338 6.10 12.16 7.61
N GLY A 339 6.45 13.11 8.46
CA GLY A 339 6.32 14.53 8.19
C GLY A 339 7.54 15.33 8.61
N TYR A 340 7.70 16.53 8.07
CA TYR A 340 8.82 17.42 8.38
C TYR A 340 8.44 18.89 8.17
N THR A 341 9.24 19.80 8.70
CA THR A 341 9.10 21.23 8.50
C THR A 341 9.85 21.66 7.23
N ALA A 342 9.18 22.48 6.42
CA ALA A 342 9.71 22.98 5.16
C ALA A 342 11.05 23.72 5.32
N SER A 343 11.91 23.57 4.32
CA SER A 343 12.98 24.52 4.02
C SER A 343 12.40 25.84 3.51
N ALA A 344 13.12 26.93 3.72
CA ALA A 344 12.70 28.26 3.29
C ALA A 344 12.81 28.49 1.77
N ASP A 345 13.68 27.74 1.08
CA ASP A 345 14.05 27.97 -0.31
C ASP A 345 14.10 26.70 -1.17
N ALA A 346 13.49 25.60 -0.69
CA ALA A 346 13.36 24.36 -1.43
C ALA A 346 12.07 24.31 -2.28
N GLU A 347 12.19 23.79 -3.50
CA GLU A 347 11.09 23.53 -4.43
C GLU A 347 10.50 22.13 -4.21
N GLY A 348 11.26 21.23 -3.59
CA GLY A 348 10.80 19.90 -3.20
C GLY A 348 11.77 19.17 -2.27
N TYR A 349 11.49 17.90 -2.05
CA TYR A 349 12.20 17.04 -1.12
C TYR A 349 12.37 15.63 -1.70
N LEU A 350 13.50 15.04 -1.37
CA LEU A 350 13.81 13.63 -1.56
C LEU A 350 13.95 12.99 -0.18
N VAL A 351 13.20 11.92 0.08
CA VAL A 351 13.29 11.19 1.35
C VAL A 351 13.79 9.79 1.08
N VAL A 352 14.88 9.42 1.76
CA VAL A 352 15.42 8.08 1.76
C VAL A 352 15.21 7.42 3.10
N TRP A 353 15.15 6.09 3.09
CA TRP A 353 15.04 5.30 4.31
C TRP A 353 15.81 3.98 4.24
N LYS A 354 16.09 3.44 5.43
CA LYS A 354 16.70 2.13 5.64
C LYS A 354 16.25 1.59 7.00
N THR A 355 16.22 0.27 7.14
CA THR A 355 15.95 -0.40 8.43
C THR A 355 17.22 -0.65 9.24
N GLY A 356 17.10 -0.59 10.57
CA GLY A 356 18.13 -0.97 11.55
C GLY A 356 19.30 0.01 11.71
N SER A 357 19.49 0.97 10.81
CA SER A 357 20.56 1.98 10.90
C SER A 357 20.27 3.19 10.01
N ALA A 358 20.90 4.32 10.34
CA ALA A 358 20.79 5.54 9.54
C ALA A 358 21.33 5.34 8.11
N PRO A 359 20.65 5.90 7.08
CA PRO A 359 21.18 5.99 5.72
C PRO A 359 22.57 6.62 5.68
N THR A 360 23.47 6.06 4.87
CA THR A 360 24.82 6.62 4.64
C THR A 360 25.02 7.12 3.22
N GLY A 361 24.19 6.68 2.28
CA GLY A 361 24.15 7.22 0.93
C GLY A 361 23.60 8.65 0.88
N VAL A 362 24.25 9.49 0.08
CA VAL A 362 23.78 10.85 -0.27
C VAL A 362 23.34 10.87 -1.74
N PRO A 363 22.27 11.61 -2.09
CA PRO A 363 21.88 11.78 -3.48
C PRO A 363 22.96 12.52 -4.27
N ALA A 364 23.08 12.21 -5.56
CA ALA A 364 23.98 12.91 -6.46
C ALA A 364 23.24 14.06 -7.15
N ASP A 365 23.84 15.25 -7.16
CA ASP A 365 23.32 16.38 -7.93
C ASP A 365 23.29 16.06 -9.43
N GLY A 366 22.30 16.62 -10.12
CA GLY A 366 22.03 16.36 -11.54
C GLY A 366 21.44 14.98 -11.82
N THR A 367 21.11 14.19 -10.79
CA THR A 367 20.45 12.89 -10.93
C THR A 367 19.04 12.95 -10.36
N ALA A 368 18.02 12.89 -11.23
CA ALA A 368 16.65 12.72 -10.77
C ALA A 368 16.45 11.30 -10.23
N TYR A 369 15.90 11.22 -9.03
CA TYR A 369 15.49 9.95 -8.43
C TYR A 369 13.97 9.81 -8.46
N GLN A 370 13.53 8.56 -8.53
CA GLN A 370 12.14 8.16 -8.38
C GLN A 370 11.96 7.34 -7.11
N ARG A 371 10.72 7.31 -6.62
CA ARG A 371 10.35 6.41 -5.53
C ARG A 371 10.78 4.97 -5.86
N GLY A 372 11.41 4.32 -4.89
CA GLY A 372 11.91 2.96 -5.03
C GLY A 372 13.36 2.85 -5.52
N ASP A 373 13.95 3.93 -6.05
CA ASP A 373 15.37 3.96 -6.42
C ASP A 373 16.29 3.76 -5.21
N VAL A 374 17.52 3.31 -5.45
CA VAL A 374 18.51 3.04 -4.40
C VAL A 374 19.59 4.12 -4.41
N ILE A 375 19.89 4.65 -3.22
CA ILE A 375 20.94 5.64 -2.98
C ILE A 375 21.86 5.11 -1.89
N GLY A 376 23.07 4.71 -2.28
CA GLY A 376 24.03 4.05 -1.38
C GLY A 376 23.43 2.77 -0.79
N ASP A 377 23.18 2.79 0.52
CA ASP A 377 22.61 1.68 1.30
C ASP A 377 21.12 1.89 1.68
N SER A 378 20.49 2.92 1.12
CA SER A 378 19.13 3.32 1.41
C SER A 378 18.26 3.32 0.16
N LYS A 379 16.94 3.37 0.36
CA LYS A 379 15.95 3.41 -0.71
C LYS A 379 15.18 4.72 -0.69
N VAL A 380 14.82 5.24 -1.84
CA VAL A 380 13.96 6.42 -1.95
C VAL A 380 12.53 6.02 -1.61
N THR A 381 11.96 6.64 -0.59
CA THR A 381 10.56 6.40 -0.17
C THR A 381 9.62 7.52 -0.60
N TYR A 382 10.14 8.72 -0.91
CA TYR A 382 9.33 9.85 -1.34
C TYR A 382 10.16 10.82 -2.19
N VAL A 383 9.53 11.40 -3.21
CA VAL A 383 10.02 12.52 -4.01
C VAL A 383 8.84 13.43 -4.32
N GLY A 384 8.93 14.71 -3.97
CA GLY A 384 7.85 15.68 -4.20
C GLY A 384 7.95 16.91 -3.33
N ASN A 385 6.94 17.78 -3.37
CA ASN A 385 6.87 19.05 -2.64
C ASN A 385 6.09 18.96 -1.31
N SER A 386 5.37 17.86 -1.07
CA SER A 386 4.59 17.69 0.15
C SER A 386 5.46 17.47 1.38
N LEU A 387 5.02 18.04 2.50
CA LEU A 387 5.74 17.97 3.79
C LEU A 387 5.37 16.74 4.63
N THR A 388 4.46 15.90 4.13
CA THR A 388 4.02 14.67 4.80
C THR A 388 3.71 13.60 3.76
N PHE A 389 4.00 12.34 4.09
CA PHE A 389 3.70 11.18 3.24
C PHE A 389 3.58 9.90 4.06
N THR A 390 3.01 8.85 3.44
CA THR A 390 2.90 7.51 4.03
C THR A 390 3.81 6.54 3.25
N PRO A 391 4.95 6.09 3.80
CA PRO A 391 5.80 5.06 3.19
C PRO A 391 5.05 3.74 2.97
N ARG A 392 5.41 3.02 1.90
CA ARG A 392 5.00 1.61 1.70
C ARG A 392 6.03 0.68 2.32
N GLY A 393 5.59 -0.52 2.67
CA GLY A 393 6.48 -1.59 3.13
C GLY A 393 6.85 -1.52 4.60
N ILE A 394 6.02 -0.88 5.42
CA ILE A 394 6.14 -0.99 6.88
C ILE A 394 5.82 -2.43 7.30
N ARG A 395 6.64 -2.94 8.22
CA ARG A 395 6.64 -4.28 8.80
C ARG A 395 6.82 -4.14 10.31
N ALA A 396 6.32 -5.09 11.08
CA ALA A 396 6.24 -5.04 12.53
C ALA A 396 7.62 -5.09 13.18
N ASP A 397 7.79 -4.43 14.33
CA ASP A 397 9.02 -4.46 15.14
C ASP A 397 10.31 -4.07 14.37
N MET A 398 10.17 -3.18 13.38
CA MET A 398 11.27 -2.72 12.54
C MET A 398 11.59 -1.26 12.83
N ASP A 399 12.88 -0.96 13.01
CA ASP A 399 13.38 0.41 13.22
C ASP A 399 13.71 1.05 11.87
N TYR A 400 12.91 2.03 11.45
CA TYR A 400 13.06 2.74 10.17
C TYR A 400 13.77 4.07 10.37
N HIS A 401 14.89 4.26 9.69
CA HIS A 401 15.67 5.48 9.72
C HIS A 401 15.45 6.25 8.42
N TYR A 402 15.13 7.53 8.52
CA TYR A 402 14.85 8.42 7.40
C TYR A 402 15.88 9.54 7.31
N THR A 403 16.10 10.05 6.10
CA THR A 403 16.81 11.30 5.85
C THR A 403 16.10 12.07 4.74
N VAL A 404 15.85 13.35 5.00
CA VAL A 404 15.14 14.27 4.11
C VAL A 404 16.14 15.26 3.52
N TYR A 405 16.27 15.25 2.20
CA TYR A 405 17.08 16.17 1.42
C TYR A 405 16.16 17.21 0.78
N ALA A 406 16.36 18.49 1.12
CA ALA A 406 15.76 19.58 0.37
C ALA A 406 16.37 19.62 -1.04
N MET A 407 15.55 19.89 -2.06
CA MET A 407 16.00 19.97 -3.45
C MET A 407 15.35 21.11 -4.22
N ASN A 408 16.10 21.61 -5.20
CA ASN A 408 15.60 22.51 -6.24
C ASN A 408 15.86 21.90 -7.61
N GLY A 409 15.11 22.34 -8.61
CA GLY A 409 15.27 21.92 -10.00
C GLY A 409 14.38 20.75 -10.40
N PHE A 410 14.62 20.26 -11.62
CA PHE A 410 13.80 19.24 -12.26
C PHE A 410 14.67 18.39 -13.18
N GLY A 411 14.24 17.15 -13.42
CA GLY A 411 14.98 16.20 -14.26
C GLY A 411 16.45 16.10 -13.86
N ASN A 412 17.35 16.09 -14.84
CA ASN A 412 18.79 15.98 -14.59
C ASN A 412 19.46 17.30 -14.17
N PHE A 413 18.68 18.29 -13.74
CA PHE A 413 19.17 19.57 -13.23
C PHE A 413 18.90 19.75 -11.73
N VAL A 414 18.36 18.73 -11.06
CA VAL A 414 18.11 18.75 -9.62
C VAL A 414 19.40 19.01 -8.83
N ASN A 415 19.30 19.78 -7.75
CA ASN A 415 20.41 20.06 -6.86
C ASN A 415 19.95 19.88 -5.40
N TYR A 416 20.66 19.03 -4.66
CA TYR A 416 20.25 18.57 -3.33
C TYR A 416 21.08 19.25 -2.25
N ASN A 417 20.44 19.78 -1.21
CA ASN A 417 21.16 20.14 0.00
C ASN A 417 21.61 18.86 0.74
N GLN A 418 22.88 18.51 0.59
CA GLN A 418 23.48 17.30 1.17
C GLN A 418 24.07 17.54 2.57
N THR A 419 23.98 18.76 3.12
CA THR A 419 24.68 19.16 4.36
C THR A 419 23.74 19.47 5.50
N ASP A 420 22.68 20.23 5.25
CA ASP A 420 21.62 20.56 6.21
C ASP A 420 20.43 19.63 5.92
N VAL A 421 20.36 18.50 6.60
CA VAL A 421 19.36 17.45 6.37
C VAL A 421 18.62 17.13 7.66
N ALA A 422 17.33 16.79 7.54
CA ALA A 422 16.58 16.23 8.65
C ALA A 422 16.72 14.71 8.65
N SER A 423 17.24 14.15 9.74
CA SER A 423 17.33 12.71 9.94
C SER A 423 16.72 12.31 11.29
N GLY A 424 16.20 11.10 11.34
CA GLY A 424 15.62 10.51 12.54
C GLY A 424 15.06 9.13 12.26
N ASN A 425 14.63 8.43 13.30
CA ASN A 425 14.15 7.08 13.19
C ASN A 425 12.87 6.84 13.98
N GLN A 426 12.14 5.82 13.58
CA GLN A 426 10.91 5.37 14.23
C GLN A 426 10.81 3.85 14.13
N MET A 427 10.59 3.22 15.29
CA MET A 427 10.22 1.81 15.37
C MET A 427 8.72 1.67 15.09
N SER A 428 8.35 0.81 14.14
CA SER A 428 6.95 0.37 13.98
C SER A 428 6.52 -0.43 15.20
N THR A 429 5.22 -0.49 15.47
CA THR A 429 4.72 -1.33 16.57
C THR A 429 4.82 -2.82 16.20
N GLY A 430 4.73 -3.67 17.22
CA GLY A 430 4.59 -5.12 17.07
C GLY A 430 3.16 -5.57 17.31
N SER A 431 2.99 -6.85 17.64
CA SER A 431 1.67 -7.42 17.97
C SER A 431 0.99 -6.67 19.13
N GLN A 432 -0.28 -6.32 18.94
CA GLN A 432 -1.13 -5.56 19.88
C GLN A 432 -2.27 -6.43 20.45
N ILE A 433 -1.92 -7.59 21.00
CA ILE A 433 -2.87 -8.59 21.52
C ILE A 433 -3.78 -8.04 22.63
N GLY A 434 -3.23 -7.19 23.51
CA GLY A 434 -3.96 -6.66 24.66
C GLY A 434 -4.60 -7.75 25.51
N ASN A 435 -5.90 -7.63 25.78
CA ASN A 435 -6.70 -8.61 26.53
C ASN A 435 -7.60 -9.47 25.62
N TYR A 436 -7.30 -9.56 24.31
CA TYR A 436 -8.18 -10.22 23.34
C TYR A 436 -8.53 -11.68 23.72
N TYR A 437 -7.54 -12.42 24.24
CA TYR A 437 -7.72 -13.81 24.72
C TYR A 437 -8.04 -13.94 26.22
N GLY A 438 -8.31 -12.84 26.93
CA GLY A 438 -8.38 -12.82 28.39
C GLY A 438 -9.51 -13.67 29.01
N SER A 439 -10.50 -14.08 28.22
CA SER A 439 -11.57 -15.00 28.65
C SER A 439 -11.26 -16.48 28.39
N LEU A 440 -10.20 -16.80 27.65
CA LEU A 440 -9.85 -18.18 27.32
C LEU A 440 -9.06 -18.84 28.44
N ASN A 441 -9.23 -20.16 28.56
CA ASN A 441 -8.43 -21.00 29.45
C ASN A 441 -7.95 -22.23 28.67
N THR A 442 -6.64 -22.33 28.44
CA THR A 442 -6.07 -23.44 27.67
C THR A 442 -6.19 -24.79 28.37
N GLY A 443 -6.53 -24.84 29.66
CA GLY A 443 -6.73 -26.08 30.41
C GLY A 443 -8.15 -26.64 30.36
N THR A 444 -9.10 -26.02 29.64
CA THR A 444 -10.49 -26.49 29.58
C THR A 444 -10.79 -27.27 28.29
N PRO A 445 -11.61 -28.33 28.36
CA PRO A 445 -12.06 -29.07 27.18
C PRO A 445 -12.86 -28.23 26.17
N THR A 446 -13.33 -27.05 26.57
CA THR A 446 -14.08 -26.10 25.72
C THR A 446 -13.19 -25.20 24.90
N LEU A 447 -11.85 -25.25 25.06
CA LEU A 447 -10.94 -24.30 24.43
C LEU A 447 -11.17 -24.13 22.92
N VAL A 448 -11.40 -25.21 22.18
CA VAL A 448 -11.63 -25.14 20.73
C VAL A 448 -12.93 -24.38 20.42
N GLU A 449 -14.02 -24.71 21.12
CA GLU A 449 -15.32 -24.02 20.96
C GLU A 449 -15.26 -22.55 21.38
N ASP A 450 -14.51 -22.25 22.45
CA ASP A 450 -14.29 -20.90 22.96
C ASP A 450 -13.43 -20.06 21.99
N LEU A 451 -12.42 -20.67 21.36
CA LEU A 451 -11.64 -20.06 20.28
C LEU A 451 -12.52 -19.75 19.07
N THR A 452 -13.31 -20.73 18.59
CA THR A 452 -14.26 -20.51 17.49
C THR A 452 -15.19 -19.36 17.80
N ALA A 453 -15.83 -19.35 18.98
CA ALA A 453 -16.77 -18.30 19.37
C ALA A 453 -16.12 -16.90 19.41
N LEU A 454 -14.84 -16.83 19.81
CA LEU A 454 -14.09 -15.57 19.86
C LEU A 454 -13.72 -15.06 18.46
N ILE A 455 -13.23 -15.92 17.58
CA ILE A 455 -12.60 -15.49 16.31
C ILE A 455 -13.55 -15.54 15.10
N ASN A 456 -14.65 -16.31 15.17
CA ASN A 456 -15.69 -16.32 14.13
C ASN A 456 -16.53 -15.05 14.13
N ALA A 457 -16.70 -14.40 15.27
CA ALA A 457 -17.44 -13.15 15.38
C ALA A 457 -16.59 -11.98 14.84
N HIS A 458 -16.47 -11.90 13.51
CA HIS A 458 -15.66 -10.91 12.80
C HIS A 458 -16.49 -10.03 11.88
N ASP A 459 -15.97 -8.84 11.62
CA ASP A 459 -16.55 -7.89 10.70
C ASP A 459 -16.31 -8.34 9.25
N TYR A 460 -17.34 -8.18 8.43
CA TYR A 460 -17.28 -8.55 7.03
C TYR A 460 -16.57 -7.48 6.20
N SER A 461 -15.55 -7.89 5.44
CA SER A 461 -14.95 -7.09 4.36
C SER A 461 -15.01 -7.84 3.05
N SER A 462 -15.36 -7.14 1.97
CA SER A 462 -15.59 -7.76 0.66
C SER A 462 -14.33 -8.38 0.06
N TYR A 463 -14.48 -9.54 -0.59
CA TYR A 463 -13.41 -10.19 -1.34
C TYR A 463 -12.89 -9.30 -2.48
N PHE A 464 -13.72 -8.41 -3.03
CA PHE A 464 -13.30 -7.40 -4.01
C PHE A 464 -12.47 -6.25 -3.40
N LEU A 465 -12.65 -5.92 -2.12
CA LEU A 465 -11.87 -4.89 -1.43
C LEU A 465 -10.46 -5.34 -1.05
N TYR A 466 -10.14 -6.65 -1.14
CA TYR A 466 -8.80 -7.17 -0.86
C TYR A 466 -7.72 -6.45 -1.69
N LYS A 467 -8.02 -6.11 -2.94
CA LYS A 467 -7.10 -5.34 -3.80
C LYS A 467 -6.72 -4.01 -3.12
N THR A 468 -7.72 -3.19 -2.81
CA THR A 468 -7.52 -1.85 -2.24
C THR A 468 -6.88 -1.92 -0.85
N LEU A 469 -7.38 -2.80 0.02
CA LEU A 469 -6.99 -2.80 1.42
C LEU A 469 -5.65 -3.52 1.68
N LEU A 470 -5.43 -4.68 1.04
CA LEU A 470 -4.25 -5.50 1.26
C LEU A 470 -3.22 -5.29 0.16
N MET A 471 -3.61 -5.35 -1.12
CA MET A 471 -2.62 -5.19 -2.20
C MET A 471 -2.01 -3.79 -2.21
N ASP A 472 -2.84 -2.76 -2.37
CA ASP A 472 -2.36 -1.37 -2.47
C ASP A 472 -1.90 -0.83 -1.12
N GLY A 473 -2.57 -1.23 -0.03
CA GLY A 473 -2.28 -0.79 1.33
C GLY A 473 -1.08 -1.45 2.02
N PHE A 474 -0.66 -2.66 1.60
CA PHE A 474 0.33 -3.43 2.37
C PHE A 474 1.30 -4.30 1.53
N GLU A 475 0.80 -5.04 0.55
CA GLU A 475 1.59 -5.99 -0.24
C GLU A 475 2.47 -5.30 -1.29
N ALA A 476 2.00 -4.18 -1.83
CA ALA A 476 2.73 -3.40 -2.82
C ALA A 476 3.99 -2.78 -2.22
N MET A 477 5.12 -3.06 -2.85
CA MET A 477 6.44 -2.59 -2.46
C MET A 477 7.06 -1.79 -3.59
N ASP A 478 7.76 -0.70 -3.26
CA ASP A 478 8.39 0.13 -4.30
C ASP A 478 9.57 -0.61 -4.95
N THR A 479 9.94 -0.27 -6.19
CA THR A 479 11.17 -0.74 -6.83
C THR A 479 11.70 0.33 -7.80
N LEU A 480 12.84 0.05 -8.42
CA LEU A 480 13.56 0.97 -9.29
C LEU A 480 12.66 1.55 -10.39
N GLY A 481 12.90 2.82 -10.76
CA GLY A 481 12.23 3.47 -11.89
C GLY A 481 10.79 3.89 -11.63
N GLY A 482 10.40 4.06 -10.36
CA GLY A 482 9.03 4.42 -9.98
C GLY A 482 8.04 3.26 -10.04
N ASP A 483 8.49 2.06 -10.39
CA ASP A 483 7.67 0.86 -10.45
C ASP A 483 7.39 0.30 -9.05
N SER A 484 6.43 -0.60 -8.98
CA SER A 484 6.10 -1.37 -7.77
C SER A 484 6.23 -2.86 -8.04
N TYR A 485 6.30 -3.67 -6.99
CA TYR A 485 6.18 -5.11 -7.09
C TYR A 485 5.34 -5.69 -5.96
N VAL A 486 4.76 -6.85 -6.21
CA VAL A 486 4.15 -7.71 -5.19
C VAL A 486 4.87 -9.05 -5.17
N THR A 487 4.86 -9.74 -4.03
CA THR A 487 5.52 -11.04 -3.90
C THR A 487 4.48 -12.16 -3.97
N CYS A 488 4.69 -13.15 -4.83
CA CYS A 488 3.91 -14.38 -4.84
C CYS A 488 4.16 -15.16 -3.54
N VAL A 489 3.09 -15.44 -2.80
CA VAL A 489 3.16 -16.08 -1.47
C VAL A 489 3.87 -17.43 -1.50
N TYR A 490 3.67 -18.24 -2.54
CA TYR A 490 4.23 -19.60 -2.60
C TYR A 490 5.58 -19.70 -3.27
N SER A 491 5.86 -18.88 -4.28
CA SER A 491 7.06 -19.03 -5.11
C SER A 491 8.14 -17.99 -4.84
N GLY A 492 7.83 -16.91 -4.13
CA GLY A 492 8.74 -15.79 -3.94
C GLY A 492 8.90 -14.88 -5.16
N GLU A 493 8.12 -15.10 -6.24
CA GLU A 493 8.18 -14.25 -7.43
C GLU A 493 7.90 -12.78 -7.04
N ARG A 494 8.84 -11.88 -7.35
CA ARG A 494 8.62 -10.44 -7.25
C ARG A 494 8.09 -9.93 -8.58
N LYS A 495 6.77 -9.85 -8.71
CA LYS A 495 6.11 -9.38 -9.93
C LYS A 495 6.12 -7.87 -9.99
N VAL A 496 6.99 -7.31 -10.84
CA VAL A 496 7.08 -5.87 -11.11
C VAL A 496 5.94 -5.40 -12.02
N TYR A 497 5.40 -4.22 -11.74
CA TYR A 497 4.39 -3.53 -12.53
C TYR A 497 4.52 -2.00 -12.38
N THR A 498 4.04 -1.27 -13.39
CA THR A 498 3.99 0.19 -13.40
C THR A 498 2.59 0.67 -13.07
N GLY A 499 2.46 1.74 -12.27
CA GLY A 499 1.17 2.30 -11.88
C GLY A 499 0.45 1.44 -10.84
N SER A 500 -0.88 1.39 -10.92
CA SER A 500 -1.73 0.64 -9.98
C SER A 500 -1.68 -0.86 -10.24
N PHE A 501 -1.76 -1.67 -9.17
CA PHE A 501 -1.81 -3.12 -9.31
C PHE A 501 -3.09 -3.54 -10.05
N ASP A 502 -3.02 -4.58 -10.88
CA ASP A 502 -4.18 -5.20 -11.50
C ASP A 502 -4.01 -6.72 -11.60
N TRP A 503 -5.02 -7.48 -11.18
CA TRP A 503 -4.98 -8.94 -11.14
C TRP A 503 -4.75 -9.55 -12.53
N THR A 504 -5.46 -9.06 -13.53
CA THR A 504 -5.43 -9.65 -14.89
C THR A 504 -4.15 -9.28 -15.61
N ALA A 505 -3.76 -8.02 -15.56
CA ALA A 505 -2.55 -7.52 -16.23
C ALA A 505 -1.27 -8.16 -15.64
N THR A 506 -1.26 -8.40 -14.33
CA THR A 506 -0.11 -9.04 -13.66
C THR A 506 -0.14 -10.57 -13.77
N GLY A 507 -1.30 -11.17 -14.06
CA GLY A 507 -1.48 -12.63 -14.04
C GLY A 507 -1.49 -13.20 -12.62
N TYR A 508 -1.95 -12.41 -11.64
CA TYR A 508 -2.05 -12.79 -10.24
C TYR A 508 -3.50 -13.11 -9.86
N SER A 509 -3.62 -13.80 -8.74
CA SER A 509 -4.89 -14.21 -8.14
C SER A 509 -4.82 -14.07 -6.63
N ARG A 510 -6.00 -14.05 -6.02
CA ARG A 510 -6.15 -14.24 -4.57
C ARG A 510 -6.20 -15.74 -4.34
N GLU A 511 -5.28 -16.22 -3.53
CA GLU A 511 -5.13 -17.62 -3.18
C GLU A 511 -5.86 -17.90 -1.87
N HIS A 512 -6.77 -18.86 -1.88
CA HIS A 512 -7.34 -19.43 -0.65
C HIS A 512 -6.42 -20.53 -0.13
N THR A 513 -5.66 -20.23 0.92
CA THR A 513 -4.70 -21.16 1.51
C THR A 513 -5.39 -22.43 2.01
N TYR A 514 -6.44 -22.28 2.82
CA TYR A 514 -7.47 -23.29 3.00
C TYR A 514 -8.36 -23.30 1.76
N ALA A 515 -8.16 -24.30 0.90
CA ALA A 515 -8.70 -24.29 -0.46
C ALA A 515 -10.23 -24.16 -0.47
N HIS A 516 -10.77 -23.40 -1.42
CA HIS A 516 -12.23 -23.22 -1.56
C HIS A 516 -12.98 -24.55 -1.66
N SER A 517 -12.42 -25.56 -2.32
CA SER A 517 -13.01 -26.91 -2.42
C SER A 517 -13.04 -27.70 -1.11
N TRP A 518 -12.31 -27.26 -0.08
CA TRP A 518 -12.30 -27.88 1.25
C TRP A 518 -13.31 -27.22 2.20
N MET A 519 -13.86 -26.06 1.84
CA MET A 519 -14.86 -25.38 2.63
C MET A 519 -16.18 -26.16 2.55
N PRO A 520 -16.79 -26.56 3.68
CA PRO A 520 -18.10 -27.23 3.69
C PRO A 520 -19.20 -26.45 2.98
N THR A 521 -19.05 -25.12 2.90
CA THR A 521 -19.94 -24.17 2.23
C THR A 521 -19.72 -24.08 0.71
N TYR A 522 -18.84 -24.90 0.13
CA TYR A 522 -18.57 -24.90 -1.31
C TYR A 522 -19.83 -25.16 -2.18
N PRO A 523 -20.07 -24.40 -3.27
CA PRO A 523 -19.32 -23.22 -3.71
C PRO A 523 -19.79 -21.95 -2.98
N ALA A 524 -18.96 -21.45 -2.05
CA ALA A 524 -19.21 -20.29 -1.18
C ALA A 524 -19.17 -18.92 -1.90
N ASN A 525 -19.54 -18.85 -3.18
CA ASN A 525 -19.46 -17.64 -4.03
C ASN A 525 -20.80 -17.22 -4.68
N GLY A 526 -21.94 -17.82 -4.26
CA GLY A 526 -23.24 -17.71 -4.94
C GLY A 526 -24.31 -16.84 -4.26
N GLN A 527 -24.07 -16.32 -3.06
CA GLN A 527 -24.82 -15.28 -2.32
C GLN A 527 -23.79 -14.22 -1.88
N PRO A 528 -24.12 -13.00 -1.37
CA PRO A 528 -23.18 -11.88 -1.39
C PRO A 528 -21.95 -12.16 -0.51
N GLU A 529 -20.91 -12.76 -1.11
CA GLU A 529 -19.57 -13.02 -0.56
C GLU A 529 -19.60 -13.56 0.88
N GLU A 530 -19.73 -14.88 1.04
CA GLU A 530 -19.73 -15.53 2.35
C GLU A 530 -18.49 -15.17 3.18
N LEU A 531 -18.65 -15.12 4.52
CA LEU A 531 -17.61 -14.64 5.45
C LEU A 531 -16.29 -15.39 5.27
N GLU A 532 -16.33 -16.72 5.24
CA GLU A 532 -15.17 -17.61 5.09
C GLU A 532 -14.47 -17.49 3.74
N TYR A 533 -15.21 -17.10 2.71
CA TYR A 533 -14.67 -16.92 1.37
C TYR A 533 -13.91 -15.59 1.27
N ALA A 534 -14.38 -14.57 2.01
CA ALA A 534 -13.81 -13.24 2.01
C ALA A 534 -12.80 -12.99 3.15
N ASP A 535 -12.49 -13.99 3.99
CA ASP A 535 -11.60 -13.82 5.12
C ASP A 535 -10.13 -13.61 4.71
N TYR A 536 -9.58 -12.44 5.02
CA TYR A 536 -8.23 -12.05 4.62
C TYR A 536 -7.12 -12.83 5.35
N HIS A 537 -7.41 -13.50 6.47
CA HIS A 537 -6.46 -14.44 7.09
C HIS A 537 -6.16 -15.65 6.19
N ASN A 538 -7.03 -15.93 5.22
CA ASN A 538 -6.92 -17.05 4.29
C ASN A 538 -6.43 -16.67 2.89
N LEU A 539 -6.54 -15.38 2.53
CA LEU A 539 -6.27 -14.89 1.19
C LEU A 539 -4.85 -14.36 1.04
N TYR A 540 -4.15 -14.74 -0.03
CA TYR A 540 -2.80 -14.21 -0.33
C TYR A 540 -2.59 -13.92 -1.82
N PRO A 541 -1.72 -12.96 -2.20
CA PRO A 541 -1.37 -12.74 -3.59
C PRO A 541 -0.52 -13.87 -4.15
N THR A 542 -0.97 -14.49 -5.24
CA THR A 542 -0.26 -15.62 -5.86
C THR A 542 -0.29 -15.52 -7.38
N ASN A 543 0.84 -15.84 -8.02
CA ASN A 543 0.90 -16.01 -9.47
C ASN A 543 -0.10 -17.09 -9.91
N LEU A 544 -1.06 -16.71 -10.75
CA LEU A 544 -2.18 -17.57 -11.11
C LEU A 544 -1.72 -18.83 -11.85
N ASN A 545 -0.86 -18.67 -12.85
CA ASN A 545 -0.52 -19.76 -13.77
C ASN A 545 0.62 -20.64 -13.28
N GLN A 546 1.57 -20.07 -12.52
CA GLN A 546 2.81 -20.74 -12.15
C GLN A 546 2.86 -21.17 -10.67
N ALA A 547 1.94 -20.70 -9.82
CA ALA A 547 1.89 -21.10 -8.42
C ALA A 547 0.48 -21.58 -8.01
N ASN A 548 -0.55 -20.76 -8.17
CA ASN A 548 -1.92 -21.11 -7.77
C ASN A 548 -2.45 -22.31 -8.58
N THR A 549 -2.42 -22.25 -9.92
CA THR A 549 -2.91 -23.35 -10.78
C THR A 549 -2.14 -24.67 -10.53
N PRO A 550 -0.80 -24.68 -10.41
CA PRO A 550 -0.07 -25.88 -10.01
C PRO A 550 -0.42 -26.40 -8.63
N ARG A 551 -0.61 -25.52 -7.63
CA ARG A 551 -1.06 -25.87 -6.28
C ARG A 551 -2.46 -26.49 -6.29
N SER A 552 -3.38 -25.93 -7.08
CA SER A 552 -4.76 -26.40 -7.21
C SER A 552 -5.46 -26.50 -5.84
N ASN A 553 -5.81 -27.71 -5.40
CA ASN A 553 -6.29 -28.01 -4.06
C ASN A 553 -5.48 -29.13 -3.41
N LEU A 554 -4.20 -29.26 -3.80
CA LEU A 554 -3.30 -30.26 -3.24
C LEU A 554 -3.03 -29.95 -1.76
N PRO A 555 -2.89 -30.99 -0.93
CA PRO A 555 -2.40 -30.82 0.42
C PRO A 555 -0.98 -30.28 0.39
N PHE A 556 -0.62 -29.51 1.40
CA PHE A 556 0.74 -29.09 1.60
C PHE A 556 1.56 -30.20 2.25
N GLY A 557 2.79 -30.37 1.79
CA GLY A 557 3.67 -31.45 2.25
C GLY A 557 5.11 -31.27 1.82
N GLU A 558 5.99 -32.06 2.40
CA GLU A 558 7.41 -32.13 2.04
C GLU A 558 7.59 -33.04 0.81
N ILE A 559 8.17 -32.51 -0.26
CA ILE A 559 8.44 -33.29 -1.47
C ILE A 559 9.70 -34.14 -1.25
N VAL A 560 9.61 -35.43 -1.55
CA VAL A 560 10.79 -36.31 -1.59
C VAL A 560 11.23 -36.55 -3.03
N GLY A 561 12.53 -36.50 -3.26
CA GLY A 561 13.11 -36.71 -4.60
C GLY A 561 12.93 -35.50 -5.52
N THR A 562 12.72 -35.74 -6.82
CA THR A 562 12.64 -34.67 -7.82
C THR A 562 11.20 -34.16 -7.95
N PRO A 563 10.94 -32.84 -7.81
CA PRO A 563 9.63 -32.26 -8.03
C PRO A 563 9.08 -32.57 -9.42
N ALA A 564 7.76 -32.78 -9.51
CA ALA A 564 7.04 -32.94 -10.78
C ALA A 564 6.84 -31.61 -11.50
N PHE A 565 6.86 -30.51 -10.77
CA PHE A 565 6.85 -29.13 -11.25
C PHE A 565 7.52 -28.23 -10.21
N GLU A 566 8.22 -27.21 -10.67
CA GLU A 566 8.87 -26.20 -9.84
C GLU A 566 8.77 -24.85 -10.52
N TYR A 567 8.48 -23.82 -9.75
CA TYR A 567 8.53 -22.43 -10.17
C TYR A 567 9.12 -21.59 -9.05
N LEU A 568 10.35 -21.12 -9.28
CA LEU A 568 11.17 -20.49 -8.24
C LEU A 568 11.22 -21.39 -7.00
N GLU A 569 10.82 -20.90 -5.84
CA GLU A 569 10.89 -21.65 -4.57
C GLU A 569 9.64 -22.50 -4.28
N GLY A 570 8.62 -22.44 -5.14
CA GLY A 570 7.39 -23.23 -4.99
C GLY A 570 7.39 -24.46 -5.90
N ALA A 571 7.00 -25.61 -5.37
CA ALA A 571 7.08 -26.89 -6.05
C ALA A 571 5.84 -27.77 -5.85
N ARG A 572 5.61 -28.68 -6.79
CA ARG A 572 4.63 -29.76 -6.70
C ARG A 572 5.31 -31.08 -6.97
N GLY A 573 5.12 -32.06 -6.09
CA GLY A 573 5.82 -33.33 -6.17
C GLY A 573 5.16 -34.42 -5.33
N GLN A 574 5.82 -35.55 -5.19
CA GLN A 574 5.36 -36.64 -4.33
C GLN A 574 5.99 -36.53 -2.95
N ASP A 575 5.21 -36.76 -1.91
CA ASP A 575 5.71 -36.94 -0.55
C ASP A 575 6.28 -38.35 -0.33
N ALA A 576 6.74 -38.65 0.90
CA ALA A 576 7.28 -39.95 1.28
C ALA A 576 6.27 -41.12 1.14
N SER A 577 4.97 -40.83 1.13
CA SER A 577 3.91 -41.82 0.92
C SER A 577 3.59 -42.05 -0.58
N GLY A 578 4.16 -41.21 -1.45
CA GLY A 578 3.88 -41.20 -2.89
C GLY A 578 2.66 -40.34 -3.27
N ALA A 579 2.04 -39.65 -2.32
CA ALA A 579 0.92 -38.75 -2.55
C ALA A 579 1.40 -37.43 -3.16
N LEU A 580 0.60 -36.83 -4.05
CA LEU A 580 0.96 -35.56 -4.67
C LEU A 580 0.66 -34.40 -3.71
N VAL A 581 1.69 -33.61 -3.40
CA VAL A 581 1.65 -32.48 -2.49
C VAL A 581 2.19 -31.22 -3.16
N TYR A 582 1.91 -30.06 -2.56
CA TYR A 582 2.55 -28.79 -2.90
C TYR A 582 3.46 -28.34 -1.76
N GLU A 583 4.67 -27.91 -2.09
CA GLU A 583 5.65 -27.37 -1.15
C GLU A 583 5.95 -25.91 -1.53
N PRO A 584 5.59 -24.92 -0.70
CA PRO A 584 5.89 -23.52 -0.95
C PRO A 584 7.29 -23.15 -0.46
N LYS A 585 7.70 -21.90 -0.73
CA LYS A 585 8.90 -21.29 -0.15
C LYS A 585 8.95 -21.46 1.37
N ASP A 586 10.15 -21.62 1.92
CA ASP A 586 10.34 -22.03 3.31
C ASP A 586 9.73 -21.07 4.34
N ASP A 587 9.87 -19.75 4.12
CA ASP A 587 9.32 -18.69 4.98
C ASP A 587 7.80 -18.47 4.83
N GLN A 588 7.12 -19.33 4.07
CA GLN A 588 5.65 -19.37 4.01
C GLN A 588 5.07 -20.59 4.74
N LYS A 589 5.90 -21.58 5.10
CA LYS A 589 5.45 -22.86 5.65
C LYS A 589 4.72 -22.69 6.99
N GLY A 590 5.19 -21.80 7.86
CA GLY A 590 4.52 -21.45 9.11
C GLY A 590 3.26 -20.61 8.87
N ASN A 591 3.36 -19.58 8.03
CA ASN A 591 2.26 -18.67 7.74
C ASN A 591 1.03 -19.39 7.18
N LEU A 592 1.24 -20.31 6.23
CA LEU A 592 0.16 -21.11 5.66
C LEU A 592 -0.42 -22.10 6.69
N ALA A 593 0.41 -22.69 7.55
CA ALA A 593 -0.06 -23.62 8.57
C ALA A 593 -1.00 -22.91 9.54
N ARG A 594 -0.61 -21.72 10.02
CA ARG A 594 -1.44 -20.84 10.86
C ARG A 594 -2.71 -20.37 10.16
N SER A 595 -2.67 -20.11 8.85
CA SER A 595 -3.87 -19.79 8.06
C SER A 595 -4.84 -20.98 7.98
N ILE A 596 -4.34 -22.21 7.76
CA ILE A 596 -5.17 -23.43 7.74
C ILE A 596 -5.76 -23.71 9.13
N PHE A 597 -4.95 -23.64 10.18
CA PHE A 597 -5.41 -23.82 11.56
C PHE A 597 -6.48 -22.82 11.93
N TYR A 598 -6.29 -21.56 11.54
CA TYR A 598 -7.28 -20.51 11.74
C TYR A 598 -8.59 -20.83 11.04
N MET A 599 -8.59 -21.18 9.75
CA MET A 599 -9.83 -21.49 9.03
C MET A 599 -10.54 -22.71 9.62
N ALA A 600 -9.77 -23.74 9.97
CA ALA A 600 -10.28 -24.94 10.61
C ALA A 600 -10.94 -24.63 11.97
N THR A 601 -10.38 -23.71 12.77
CA THR A 601 -10.92 -23.35 14.08
C THR A 601 -12.04 -22.32 14.00
N ALA A 602 -11.88 -21.26 13.19
CA ALA A 602 -12.78 -20.13 13.13
C ALA A 602 -14.17 -20.51 12.66
N TYR A 603 -14.31 -21.48 11.74
CA TYR A 603 -15.60 -21.78 11.13
C TYR A 603 -16.21 -23.11 11.59
N ASN A 604 -15.54 -23.86 12.48
CA ASN A 604 -15.99 -25.18 12.92
C ASN A 604 -17.18 -25.17 13.88
N GLY A 605 -18.08 -26.12 13.70
CA GLY A 605 -19.11 -26.47 14.67
C GLY A 605 -20.15 -25.38 14.87
N ALA A 606 -20.95 -25.53 15.94
CA ALA A 606 -22.14 -24.71 16.18
C ALA A 606 -21.84 -23.22 16.42
N ASN A 607 -20.61 -22.87 16.84
CA ASN A 607 -20.17 -21.49 17.06
C ASN A 607 -19.57 -20.85 15.79
N GLY A 608 -19.37 -21.64 14.72
CA GLY A 608 -18.96 -21.17 13.40
C GLY A 608 -20.12 -21.28 12.40
N THR A 609 -19.95 -22.07 11.32
CA THR A 609 -21.01 -22.26 10.31
C THR A 609 -22.03 -23.34 10.68
N GLY A 610 -21.76 -24.13 11.72
CA GLY A 610 -22.51 -25.35 12.04
C GLY A 610 -21.95 -26.62 11.36
N ASP A 611 -20.94 -26.48 10.50
CA ASP A 611 -20.32 -27.59 9.76
C ASP A 611 -18.99 -28.06 10.40
N ASN A 612 -18.49 -29.22 9.97
CA ASN A 612 -17.16 -29.68 10.34
C ASN A 612 -16.09 -29.08 9.41
N TRP A 613 -15.17 -28.31 9.98
CA TRP A 613 -14.07 -27.63 9.27
C TRP A 613 -12.70 -28.27 9.51
N SER A 614 -12.66 -29.48 10.08
CA SER A 614 -11.43 -30.28 10.19
C SER A 614 -10.69 -30.36 8.86
N ILE A 615 -9.35 -30.36 8.90
CA ILE A 615 -8.53 -30.48 7.69
C ILE A 615 -8.87 -31.79 6.95
N PRO A 616 -8.77 -31.80 5.60
CA PRO A 616 -9.13 -32.99 4.85
C PRO A 616 -8.16 -34.14 5.13
N SER A 617 -8.64 -35.38 5.01
CA SER A 617 -7.86 -36.60 5.35
C SER A 617 -6.53 -36.78 4.61
N ASN A 618 -6.34 -36.09 3.48
CA ASN A 618 -5.10 -36.11 2.70
C ASN A 618 -4.11 -34.99 3.09
N GLN A 619 -4.48 -34.08 4.01
CA GLN A 619 -3.57 -33.11 4.59
C GLN A 619 -2.99 -33.68 5.89
N ASP A 620 -1.66 -33.77 5.98
CA ASP A 620 -1.00 -34.21 7.20
C ASP A 620 -0.93 -33.07 8.23
N GLN A 621 -1.58 -33.24 9.39
CA GLN A 621 -1.53 -32.22 10.46
C GLN A 621 -0.13 -32.13 11.10
N ALA A 622 0.63 -33.23 11.12
CA ALA A 622 1.94 -33.27 11.74
C ALA A 622 2.95 -32.42 10.94
N VAL A 623 2.85 -32.45 9.61
CA VAL A 623 3.62 -31.55 8.74
C VAL A 623 3.28 -30.09 9.02
N LEU A 624 1.98 -29.74 9.06
CA LEU A 624 1.55 -28.37 9.35
C LEU A 624 2.00 -27.90 10.74
N LYS A 625 1.89 -28.75 11.77
CA LYS A 625 2.36 -28.43 13.13
C LYS A 625 3.87 -28.27 13.17
N ASN A 626 4.62 -29.14 12.49
CA ASN A 626 6.07 -29.02 12.39
C ASN A 626 6.49 -27.71 11.70
N TRP A 627 5.81 -27.32 10.63
CA TRP A 627 6.06 -26.04 9.97
C TRP A 627 5.74 -24.84 10.86
N HIS A 628 4.60 -24.86 11.55
CA HIS A 628 4.22 -23.82 12.51
C HIS A 628 5.28 -23.59 13.60
N PHE A 629 5.88 -24.64 14.15
CA PHE A 629 6.89 -24.51 15.21
C PHE A 629 8.31 -24.18 14.70
N ASN A 630 8.62 -24.50 13.44
CA ASN A 630 9.93 -24.21 12.85
C ASN A 630 9.99 -22.85 12.15
N ASP A 631 8.85 -22.34 11.68
CA ASP A 631 8.70 -21.04 11.03
C ASP A 631 7.74 -20.17 11.85
N LEU A 632 8.28 -19.53 12.89
CA LEU A 632 7.53 -18.67 13.81
C LEU A 632 7.08 -17.38 13.12
N PRO A 633 6.01 -16.71 13.61
CA PRO A 633 5.56 -15.44 13.06
C PRO A 633 6.66 -14.41 12.93
N ASP A 634 6.80 -13.87 11.71
CA ASP A 634 7.81 -12.87 11.38
C ASP A 634 7.21 -11.45 11.33
N SER A 635 8.08 -10.46 11.07
CA SER A 635 7.66 -9.04 10.98
C SER A 635 6.61 -8.77 9.89
N TYR A 636 6.55 -9.59 8.85
CA TYR A 636 5.57 -9.46 7.78
C TYR A 636 4.23 -10.03 8.22
N GLU A 637 4.22 -11.23 8.77
CA GLU A 637 3.00 -11.90 9.21
C GLU A 637 2.32 -11.12 10.34
N ILE A 638 3.09 -10.64 11.33
CA ILE A 638 2.56 -9.81 12.42
C ILE A 638 1.94 -8.51 11.89
N ALA A 639 2.64 -7.81 10.99
CA ALA A 639 2.11 -6.57 10.42
C ALA A 639 0.83 -6.80 9.61
N ARG A 640 0.82 -7.86 8.80
CA ARG A 640 -0.34 -8.28 8.02
C ARG A 640 -1.52 -8.62 8.92
N HIS A 641 -1.26 -9.34 10.01
CA HIS A 641 -2.26 -9.71 11.01
C HIS A 641 -2.84 -8.48 11.71
N GLU A 642 -2.04 -7.52 12.15
CA GLU A 642 -2.56 -6.27 12.74
C GLU A 642 -3.41 -5.47 11.75
N LEU A 643 -3.02 -5.42 10.47
CA LEU A 643 -3.83 -4.79 9.43
C LEU A 643 -5.18 -5.50 9.26
N ILE A 644 -5.19 -6.83 9.17
CA ILE A 644 -6.43 -7.59 9.04
C ILE A 644 -7.30 -7.41 10.28
N TYR A 645 -6.71 -7.39 11.48
CA TYR A 645 -7.45 -7.10 12.72
C TYR A 645 -8.11 -5.71 12.66
N SER A 646 -7.43 -4.69 12.11
CA SER A 646 -8.02 -3.36 11.94
C SER A 646 -9.20 -3.31 10.95
N ILE A 647 -9.30 -4.31 10.05
CA ILE A 647 -10.32 -4.38 8.99
C ILE A 647 -11.49 -5.29 9.40
N GLN A 648 -11.19 -6.51 9.85
CA GLN A 648 -12.16 -7.57 10.14
C GLN A 648 -12.40 -7.76 11.65
N ASN A 649 -11.68 -7.03 12.52
CA ASN A 649 -11.86 -7.07 13.97
C ASN A 649 -11.72 -8.47 14.60
N ASN A 650 -10.94 -9.36 13.98
CA ASN A 650 -10.60 -10.66 14.52
C ASN A 650 -9.13 -11.02 14.35
N ARG A 651 -8.64 -11.86 15.27
CA ARG A 651 -7.23 -12.22 15.35
C ARG A 651 -7.04 -13.71 15.10
N ASN A 652 -6.02 -14.05 14.32
CA ASN A 652 -5.58 -15.42 14.17
C ASN A 652 -4.81 -15.85 15.45
N PRO A 653 -5.36 -16.74 16.29
CA PRO A 653 -4.75 -17.14 17.54
C PRO A 653 -3.40 -17.83 17.35
N TYR A 654 -3.20 -18.48 16.21
CA TYR A 654 -1.97 -19.22 15.93
C TYR A 654 -0.82 -18.29 15.55
N ILE A 655 -1.09 -17.05 15.14
CA ILE A 655 -0.07 -15.99 14.96
C ILE A 655 0.27 -15.34 16.30
N ASP A 656 -0.75 -15.06 17.12
CA ASP A 656 -0.57 -14.41 18.43
C ASP A 656 0.02 -15.32 19.51
N SER A 657 -0.16 -16.64 19.38
CA SER A 657 0.44 -17.63 20.27
C SER A 657 0.68 -18.95 19.55
N VAL A 658 1.93 -19.38 19.61
CA VAL A 658 2.36 -20.66 19.04
C VAL A 658 1.73 -21.86 19.77
N ASP A 659 1.33 -21.69 21.03
CA ASP A 659 0.87 -22.78 21.90
C ASP A 659 -0.54 -23.26 21.56
N PHE A 660 -1.42 -22.41 20.99
CA PHE A 660 -2.80 -22.83 20.72
C PHE A 660 -2.87 -24.04 19.77
N ALA A 661 -1.93 -24.16 18.82
CA ALA A 661 -1.88 -25.29 17.89
C ALA A 661 -1.64 -26.64 18.60
N CYS A 662 -0.99 -26.63 19.77
CA CYS A 662 -0.77 -27.82 20.58
C CYS A 662 -2.07 -28.48 21.04
N TYR A 663 -3.04 -27.65 21.45
CA TYR A 663 -4.24 -28.09 22.14
C TYR A 663 -5.38 -28.51 21.21
N VAL A 664 -5.16 -28.47 19.89
CA VAL A 664 -6.19 -28.79 18.89
C VAL A 664 -5.74 -29.97 18.05
N ASP A 665 -6.56 -31.01 17.97
CA ASP A 665 -6.45 -32.03 16.95
C ASP A 665 -7.21 -31.56 15.71
N PHE A 666 -6.49 -31.22 14.64
CA PHE A 666 -7.12 -30.64 13.44
C PHE A 666 -7.85 -31.69 12.56
N TYR A 667 -7.74 -32.99 12.85
CA TYR A 667 -8.47 -34.03 12.11
C TYR A 667 -9.93 -34.17 12.53
N ASN A 668 -10.25 -33.83 13.77
CA ASN A 668 -11.58 -33.93 14.36
C ASN A 668 -12.01 -32.65 15.09
N MET A 669 -11.13 -31.65 15.18
CA MET A 669 -11.31 -30.41 15.93
C MET A 669 -11.56 -30.63 17.43
N ASP A 670 -10.96 -31.69 18.00
CA ASP A 670 -11.05 -32.01 19.43
C ASP A 670 -9.94 -31.33 20.24
N TYR A 671 -10.21 -31.06 21.52
CA TYR A 671 -9.24 -30.56 22.47
C TYR A 671 -8.24 -31.65 22.91
N ILE A 672 -6.95 -31.32 22.93
CA ILE A 672 -5.86 -32.17 23.41
C ILE A 672 -5.31 -31.60 24.72
N ALA A 673 -5.65 -32.21 25.86
CA ALA A 673 -5.26 -31.71 27.19
C ALA A 673 -3.75 -31.56 27.39
N ASP A 674 -2.99 -32.55 26.94
CA ASP A 674 -1.54 -32.64 27.17
C ASP A 674 -0.73 -32.24 25.92
N GLY A 675 -1.36 -31.55 24.96
CA GLY A 675 -0.79 -31.32 23.64
C GLY A 675 0.43 -30.41 23.60
N CYS A 676 0.65 -29.60 24.66
CA CYS A 676 1.75 -28.63 24.75
C CYS A 676 2.73 -28.95 25.90
N GLU A 677 2.74 -30.18 26.41
CA GLU A 677 3.74 -30.59 27.41
C GLU A 677 5.14 -30.63 26.79
N LEU A 678 5.97 -29.65 27.15
CA LEU A 678 7.42 -29.65 26.88
C LEU A 678 8.11 -30.62 27.84
N GLY A 679 8.10 -31.91 27.52
CA GLY A 679 8.95 -32.93 28.15
C GLY A 679 8.21 -34.18 28.66
N LEU A 680 8.97 -35.13 29.21
CA LEU A 680 8.41 -36.25 29.97
C LEU A 680 7.79 -35.69 31.25
N SER A 681 6.46 -35.60 31.34
CA SER A 681 5.78 -35.13 32.56
C SER A 681 6.08 -36.04 33.76
N THR A 682 6.03 -35.49 34.96
CA THR A 682 6.27 -36.25 36.20
C THR A 682 5.34 -37.46 36.32
N ASP A 683 4.08 -37.31 35.89
CA ASP A 683 3.09 -38.38 35.91
C ASP A 683 3.42 -39.48 34.88
N PHE A 684 3.97 -39.11 33.72
CA PHE A 684 4.48 -40.09 32.75
C PHE A 684 5.66 -40.87 33.34
N ILE A 685 6.61 -40.18 33.97
CA ILE A 685 7.80 -40.79 34.57
C ILE A 685 7.40 -41.76 35.70
N GLU A 686 6.56 -41.34 36.64
CA GLU A 686 6.17 -42.18 37.79
C GLU A 686 5.45 -43.46 37.38
N ASN A 687 4.67 -43.43 36.29
CA ASN A 687 3.89 -44.58 35.84
C ASN A 687 4.64 -45.48 34.84
N ASN A 688 5.66 -44.97 34.15
CA ASN A 688 6.28 -45.67 33.02
C ASN A 688 7.78 -45.91 33.15
N LEU A 689 8.46 -45.27 34.10
CA LEU A 689 9.87 -45.51 34.39
C LEU A 689 10.04 -46.54 35.50
N SER A 690 10.87 -47.55 35.25
CA SER A 690 11.29 -48.52 36.25
C SER A 690 12.81 -48.70 36.21
N VAL A 691 13.47 -48.52 37.36
CA VAL A 691 14.91 -48.69 37.53
C VAL A 691 15.18 -49.71 38.63
N PHE A 692 15.71 -50.89 38.26
CA PHE A 692 15.86 -52.01 39.19
C PHE A 692 16.99 -52.97 38.79
N PRO A 693 17.55 -53.76 39.72
CA PRO A 693 17.48 -53.54 41.16
C PRO A 693 18.23 -52.26 41.54
N ASN A 694 17.74 -51.56 42.56
CA ASN A 694 18.42 -50.41 43.15
C ASN A 694 18.28 -50.52 44.68
N PRO A 695 19.35 -50.90 45.42
CA PRO A 695 20.76 -51.01 44.99
C PRO A 695 21.12 -52.21 44.09
N SER A 696 22.28 -52.16 43.39
CA SER A 696 22.83 -53.25 42.55
C SER A 696 24.37 -53.37 42.61
N ASN A 697 24.94 -54.52 42.23
CA ASN A 697 26.39 -54.79 42.23
C ASN A 697 26.92 -55.20 40.83
N GLU A 698 26.03 -55.47 39.87
CA GLU A 698 26.40 -55.99 38.54
C GLU A 698 25.64 -55.24 37.45
N ILE A 699 24.31 -55.40 37.37
CA ILE A 699 23.48 -54.77 36.33
C ILE A 699 22.33 -53.98 36.95
N VAL A 700 22.08 -52.79 36.42
CA VAL A 700 20.85 -52.01 36.65
C VAL A 700 20.05 -51.98 35.36
N TYR A 701 18.80 -52.40 35.41
CA TYR A 701 17.83 -52.34 34.33
C TYR A 701 17.08 -51.02 34.38
N VAL A 702 16.99 -50.34 33.24
CA VAL A 702 16.20 -49.13 33.06
C VAL A 702 15.17 -49.39 31.97
N GLN A 703 13.90 -49.34 32.34
CA GLN A 703 12.77 -49.51 31.43
C GLN A 703 11.93 -48.23 31.43
N LEU A 704 11.67 -47.68 30.24
CA LEU A 704 10.81 -46.53 30.02
C LEU A 704 9.72 -46.90 29.00
N ASN A 705 8.53 -47.24 29.48
CA ASN A 705 7.45 -47.68 28.60
C ASN A 705 6.92 -46.51 27.76
N GLY A 706 6.81 -46.71 26.45
CA GLY A 706 6.20 -45.74 25.52
C GLY A 706 7.16 -44.69 24.93
N VAL A 707 8.44 -44.65 25.32
CA VAL A 707 9.46 -43.77 24.75
C VAL A 707 10.80 -44.50 24.62
N GLU A 708 11.45 -44.40 23.46
CA GLU A 708 12.77 -45.02 23.25
C GLU A 708 13.88 -44.25 23.98
N ILE A 709 14.78 -45.00 24.62
CA ILE A 709 15.95 -44.48 25.29
C ILE A 709 17.07 -44.40 24.25
N THR A 710 17.58 -43.20 24.00
CA THR A 710 18.70 -42.97 23.07
C THR A 710 20.04 -43.24 23.75
N SER A 711 20.18 -42.86 25.02
CA SER A 711 21.35 -43.19 25.83
C SER A 711 21.12 -43.01 27.33
N ILE A 712 21.90 -43.70 28.15
CA ILE A 712 22.00 -43.49 29.59
C ILE A 712 23.43 -43.11 29.94
N ASP A 713 23.61 -41.88 30.41
CA ASP A 713 24.87 -41.36 30.94
C ASP A 713 24.93 -41.58 32.46
N VAL A 714 25.92 -42.34 32.94
CA VAL A 714 26.12 -42.54 34.38
C VAL A 714 27.09 -41.49 34.91
N MET A 715 26.68 -40.73 35.92
CA MET A 715 27.47 -39.68 36.56
C MET A 715 27.76 -40.03 38.02
N ASP A 716 28.99 -39.76 38.46
CA ASP A 716 29.32 -39.76 39.88
C ASP A 716 28.75 -38.52 40.60
N MET A 717 28.77 -38.50 41.93
CA MET A 717 28.22 -37.38 42.72
C MET A 717 28.98 -36.05 42.54
N THR A 718 30.12 -36.05 41.84
CA THR A 718 30.84 -34.82 41.48
C THR A 718 30.40 -34.26 40.11
N GLY A 719 29.44 -34.92 39.44
CA GLY A 719 28.94 -34.57 38.12
C GLY A 719 29.83 -35.07 36.98
N ARG A 720 30.85 -35.89 37.27
CA ARG A 720 31.72 -36.47 36.25
C ARG A 720 31.08 -37.72 35.68
N LYS A 721 30.97 -37.75 34.35
CA LYS A 721 30.49 -38.92 33.60
C LYS A 721 31.49 -40.08 33.70
N VAL A 722 31.00 -41.23 34.16
CA VAL A 722 31.77 -42.46 34.37
C VAL A 722 31.38 -43.59 33.42
N GLY A 723 30.28 -43.46 32.67
CA GLY A 723 29.88 -44.39 31.61
C GLY A 723 28.75 -43.85 30.73
N THR A 724 28.58 -44.44 29.54
CA THR A 724 27.48 -44.16 28.60
C THR A 724 26.99 -45.46 27.98
N PHE A 725 25.68 -45.65 27.93
CA PHE A 725 25.01 -46.83 27.36
C PHE A 725 24.00 -46.35 26.31
N SER A 726 24.35 -46.42 25.03
CA SER A 726 23.45 -46.04 23.93
C SER A 726 22.44 -47.13 23.62
N SER A 727 21.22 -46.75 23.24
CA SER A 727 20.17 -47.68 22.82
C SER A 727 19.23 -47.02 21.81
N SER A 728 18.28 -47.81 21.30
CA SER A 728 17.12 -47.38 20.51
C SER A 728 15.92 -48.26 20.89
N THR A 729 15.79 -48.51 22.19
CA THR A 729 14.80 -49.42 22.77
C THR A 729 14.21 -48.79 24.02
N GLN A 730 13.09 -49.32 24.49
CA GLN A 730 12.46 -48.90 25.74
C GLN A 730 13.10 -49.55 26.99
N PHE A 731 14.18 -50.33 26.80
CA PHE A 731 14.82 -51.13 27.85
C PHE A 731 16.33 -51.18 27.67
N VAL A 732 17.09 -50.77 28.69
CA VAL A 732 18.55 -50.70 28.66
C VAL A 732 19.14 -51.39 29.89
N GLU A 733 20.19 -52.18 29.67
CA GLU A 733 21.00 -52.79 30.72
C GLU A 733 22.23 -51.91 30.98
N VAL A 734 22.41 -51.48 32.23
CA VAL A 734 23.54 -50.65 32.68
C VAL A 734 24.46 -51.54 33.52
N ASP A 735 25.61 -51.93 32.97
CA ASP A 735 26.63 -52.72 33.67
C ASP A 735 27.47 -51.82 34.60
N VAL A 736 27.32 -52.03 35.91
CA VAL A 736 28.00 -51.32 36.98
C VAL A 736 29.07 -52.16 37.69
N THR A 737 29.40 -53.36 37.18
CA THR A 737 30.32 -54.31 37.83
C THR A 737 31.69 -53.72 38.16
N ASN A 738 32.16 -52.78 37.34
CA ASN A 738 33.47 -52.14 37.49
C ASN A 738 33.42 -50.79 38.22
N PHE A 739 32.25 -50.42 38.76
CA PHE A 739 32.07 -49.12 39.42
C PHE A 739 32.36 -49.28 40.91
N ASN A 740 32.95 -48.26 41.53
CA ASN A 740 33.17 -48.28 42.97
C ASN A 740 31.82 -48.19 43.70
N SER A 741 31.68 -48.86 44.84
CA SER A 741 30.48 -48.75 45.69
C SER A 741 30.18 -47.28 46.03
N GLY A 742 28.94 -46.85 45.84
CA GLY A 742 28.54 -45.46 46.03
C GLY A 742 27.23 -45.10 45.33
N THR A 743 26.83 -43.83 45.46
CA THR A 743 25.65 -43.28 44.79
C THR A 743 26.04 -42.72 43.42
N TYR A 744 25.23 -43.00 42.41
CA TYR A 744 25.38 -42.47 41.05
C TYR A 744 24.06 -41.89 40.54
N LEU A 745 24.14 -41.03 39.53
CA LEU A 745 22.99 -40.49 38.80
C LEU A 745 22.97 -41.07 37.39
N LEU A 746 21.82 -41.56 36.95
CA LEU A 746 21.54 -41.97 35.59
C LEU A 746 20.84 -40.82 34.88
N ASN A 747 21.50 -40.17 33.92
CA ASN A 747 20.86 -39.24 33.01
C ASN A 747 20.35 -40.02 31.78
N ILE A 748 19.06 -40.27 31.73
CA ILE A 748 18.38 -41.07 30.71
C ILE A 748 17.89 -40.09 29.64
N ASN A 749 18.49 -40.19 28.45
CA ASN A 749 18.21 -39.32 27.32
C ASN A 749 17.23 -40.01 26.37
N THR A 750 16.23 -39.25 25.90
CA THR A 750 15.22 -39.70 24.94
C THR A 750 15.04 -38.66 23.85
N GLU A 751 14.28 -38.99 22.80
CA GLU A 751 13.86 -38.01 21.79
C GLU A 751 12.94 -36.91 22.36
N LYS A 752 12.29 -37.16 23.51
CA LYS A 752 11.32 -36.25 24.14
C LYS A 752 11.91 -35.44 25.31
N GLY A 753 13.22 -35.50 25.51
CA GLY A 753 13.93 -34.84 26.62
C GLY A 753 14.76 -35.81 27.46
N ASN A 754 15.30 -35.32 28.57
CA ASN A 754 16.13 -36.11 29.49
C ASN A 754 15.55 -36.10 30.91
N LEU A 755 15.76 -37.20 31.64
CA LEU A 755 15.37 -37.34 33.04
C LEU A 755 16.51 -37.94 33.85
N VAL A 756 16.56 -37.66 35.16
CA VAL A 756 17.66 -38.09 36.02
C VAL A 756 17.13 -38.99 37.14
N GLU A 757 17.70 -40.19 37.27
CA GLU A 757 17.40 -41.12 38.36
C GLU A 757 18.61 -41.44 39.22
N ARG A 758 18.37 -41.68 40.52
CA ARG A 758 19.45 -41.99 41.47
C ARG A 758 19.56 -43.49 41.72
N ILE A 759 20.76 -44.03 41.57
CA ILE A 759 21.06 -45.43 41.87
C ILE A 759 22.16 -45.59 42.93
N ILE A 760 22.19 -46.76 43.58
CA ILE A 760 23.21 -47.14 44.55
C ILE A 760 23.93 -48.39 44.04
N VAL A 761 25.25 -48.29 43.86
CA VAL A 761 26.14 -49.42 43.55
C VAL A 761 26.77 -49.94 44.85
N GLN A 762 26.77 -51.25 45.11
CA GLN A 762 27.36 -51.83 46.34
C GLN A 762 28.61 -52.67 46.09
#